data_AF-A0A354GLV6-F1
#
_entry.id   AF-A0A354GLV6-F1
#
_cell.length_a   1.000
_cell.length_b   1.000
_cell.length_c   1.000
_cell.angle_alpha   90.00
_cell.angle_beta   90.00
_cell.angle_gamma   90.00
#
_symmetry.space_group_name_H-M   'P 1'
#
loop_
_entity.id
_entity.type
_entity.pdbx_description
1 polymer ?
#
loop_
_entity_poly.entity_id
_entity_poly.type
_entity_poly.pdbx_seq_one_letter_code
_entity_poly.pdbx_strand_id
1 'polypeptide(L)'
;MAVTVTYPGCGRRLNAQPTSLGKQIRCPACSTVFTCQPGSAVPVGDAPKPTQERRAQEAPPVAMPPVAAPVARANPADAFAFDEPQLPAGSKESPSTRVRPKSRPPTRKRSSASLWIGLAVLAGFILLCGIGGAGLLFFMLLRKPSIPDGDWTQFTTPDGECSVLMPGTPVLDNSALKGAKGNKYLLTRTKEDAFFTVAYVDLPTIGVGPSILTKGAVAERDALQKKVGGTATVEQDVSVLGYAGRELQIQATPPQRGVVMERLFLVPKGPTTRLYIVGTGGSIIEPGTGAAAKFFDSLAVKAAPAELAPVPAPPNPIAPPVTIPPIPPFPPIVPAPQPTPSAPKPDAVLTEAAKVDPFLTCAVDTDRKTAFFCGGSAFLKATSYPDFKVKGTYAIGGIAYRSALDAKGGKLYLAVADPKDLDQGALQAGWAPNRRVFATAKIHVYDVTGIATGEIAPGTKLKPSAVYTFGAKIEAILLSPDGSSLFYLDVTDPANVKVGHIETANGHTTGIQVENKTELLRMSPDGKKLYTAVSVNGHQYSPTLPLAGTFQVFDTVPFKLEKSFDLDVDPFDVAATDDGLLYVPGGSAQSTDLTVIDAKTASVTARWPGVTMQMSARLSPDGKRLYTSTTQGSPGRIYVYAVPDKPEGGKKELQTVYSDFMGYDFYPTPDGQYVLIRAGKVYKVKP
;
A
#
# COMPACT_ATOMS: atom_id res chain seq x y z
N MET A 1 -35.41 20.01 1.30
CA MET A 1 -34.06 20.10 0.71
C MET A 1 -33.60 21.55 0.81
N ALA A 2 -32.32 21.84 1.03
CA ALA A 2 -31.81 23.21 0.95
C ALA A 2 -31.60 23.62 -0.52
N VAL A 3 -31.66 24.92 -0.81
CA VAL A 3 -31.40 25.48 -2.14
C VAL A 3 -30.10 26.27 -2.09
N THR A 4 -29.13 25.91 -2.92
CA THR A 4 -27.85 26.63 -3.01
C THR A 4 -28.02 27.89 -3.87
N VAL A 5 -27.74 29.05 -3.29
CA VAL A 5 -27.86 30.36 -3.94
C VAL A 5 -26.50 31.05 -3.93
N THR A 6 -26.07 31.56 -5.09
CA THR A 6 -24.81 32.30 -5.24
C THR A 6 -25.05 33.78 -4.94
N TYR A 7 -24.32 34.35 -3.98
CA TYR A 7 -24.48 35.75 -3.60
C TYR A 7 -23.78 36.71 -4.58
N PRO A 8 -24.47 37.66 -5.23
CA PRO A 8 -23.89 38.47 -6.31
C PRO A 8 -22.76 39.41 -5.88
N GLY A 9 -22.77 39.92 -4.64
CA GLY A 9 -21.77 40.90 -4.20
C GLY A 9 -20.42 40.33 -3.74
N CYS A 10 -20.29 39.02 -3.53
CA CYS A 10 -19.00 38.39 -3.20
C CYS A 10 -18.85 36.94 -3.70
N GLY A 11 -19.67 36.49 -4.64
CA GLY A 11 -19.61 35.17 -5.28
C GLY A 11 -19.90 33.95 -4.39
N ARG A 12 -20.01 34.13 -3.06
CA ARG A 12 -20.11 33.03 -2.10
C ARG A 12 -21.45 32.29 -2.21
N ARG A 13 -21.40 30.96 -2.28
CA ARG A 13 -22.59 30.10 -2.26
C ARG A 13 -23.10 29.92 -0.83
N LEU A 14 -24.42 30.02 -0.65
CA LEU A 14 -25.12 29.85 0.62
C LEU A 14 -26.25 28.82 0.46
N ASN A 15 -26.44 27.97 1.47
CA ASN A 15 -27.56 27.03 1.51
C ASN A 15 -28.76 27.70 2.19
N ALA A 16 -29.73 28.14 1.40
CA ALA A 16 -30.97 28.74 1.87
C ALA A 16 -32.05 27.68 2.11
N GLN A 17 -33.00 27.96 3.01
CA GLN A 17 -34.24 27.19 3.07
C GLN A 17 -35.15 27.58 1.90
N PRO A 18 -35.99 26.68 1.36
CA PRO A 18 -36.94 27.03 0.29
C PRO A 18 -37.88 28.19 0.66
N THR A 19 -38.24 28.29 1.95
CA THR A 19 -39.05 29.38 2.52
C THR A 19 -38.35 30.73 2.59
N SER A 20 -37.07 30.81 2.22
CA SER A 20 -36.30 32.05 2.07
C SER A 20 -36.33 32.62 0.65
N LEU A 21 -36.73 31.85 -0.36
CA LEU A 21 -36.83 32.33 -1.74
C LEU A 21 -37.83 33.50 -1.84
N GLY A 22 -37.49 34.50 -2.65
CA GLY A 22 -38.23 35.76 -2.78
C GLY A 22 -38.08 36.73 -1.60
N LYS A 23 -37.44 36.35 -0.49
CA LYS A 23 -37.24 37.21 0.69
C LYS A 23 -35.85 37.85 0.70
N GLN A 24 -35.76 39.01 1.34
CA GLN A 24 -34.46 39.60 1.67
C GLN A 24 -33.77 38.80 2.78
N ILE A 25 -32.51 38.43 2.55
CA ILE A 25 -31.63 37.75 3.51
C ILE A 25 -30.28 38.48 3.58
N ARG A 26 -29.61 38.43 4.73
CA ARG A 26 -28.29 39.03 4.93
C ARG A 26 -27.19 38.00 4.68
N CYS A 27 -26.20 38.33 3.85
CA CYS A 27 -25.04 37.48 3.64
C CYS A 27 -24.12 37.50 4.88
N PRO A 28 -23.84 36.36 5.54
CA PRO A 28 -23.05 36.34 6.77
C PRO A 28 -21.57 36.68 6.57
N ALA A 29 -21.06 36.67 5.33
CA ALA A 29 -19.67 36.96 5.01
C ALA A 29 -19.37 38.45 4.76
N CYS A 30 -20.38 39.27 4.43
CA CYS A 30 -20.18 40.69 4.08
C CYS A 30 -21.29 41.63 4.62
N SER A 31 -22.25 41.11 5.39
CA SER A 31 -23.39 41.84 5.98
C SER A 31 -24.34 42.56 5.00
N THR A 32 -24.11 42.49 3.69
CA THR A 32 -25.03 43.02 2.67
C THR A 32 -26.32 42.21 2.60
N VAL A 33 -27.43 42.88 2.27
CA VAL A 33 -28.78 42.30 2.18
C VAL A 33 -29.17 42.13 0.71
N PHE A 34 -29.81 41.02 0.35
CA PHE A 34 -30.26 40.74 -1.01
C PHE A 34 -31.51 39.86 -1.04
N THR A 35 -32.30 39.95 -2.13
CA THR A 35 -33.43 39.05 -2.38
C THR A 35 -32.92 37.69 -2.86
N CYS A 36 -33.31 36.63 -2.15
CA CYS A 36 -32.94 35.25 -2.46
C CYS A 36 -33.67 34.75 -3.72
N GLN A 37 -32.99 34.74 -4.86
CA GLN A 37 -33.53 34.27 -6.15
C GLN A 37 -33.15 32.79 -6.42
N PRO A 38 -34.01 31.99 -7.08
CA PRO A 38 -33.60 30.74 -7.70
C PRO A 38 -32.47 30.97 -8.71
N GLY A 39 -31.54 30.02 -8.83
CA GLY A 39 -30.27 30.23 -9.52
C GLY A 39 -30.37 30.31 -11.04
N SER A 40 -30.58 31.51 -11.59
CA SER A 40 -30.17 31.85 -12.96
C SER A 40 -28.66 31.93 -13.04
N ALA A 41 -28.05 31.20 -13.99
CA ALA A 41 -26.63 31.36 -14.29
C ALA A 41 -26.40 32.70 -15.02
N VAL A 42 -25.51 33.54 -14.50
CA VAL A 42 -25.09 34.80 -15.10
C VAL A 42 -23.67 34.59 -15.65
N PRO A 43 -23.38 34.91 -16.92
CA PRO A 43 -22.03 34.77 -17.48
C PRO A 43 -21.06 35.77 -16.82
N VAL A 44 -19.78 35.40 -16.79
CA VAL A 44 -18.71 36.25 -16.24
C VAL A 44 -18.40 37.39 -17.23
N GLY A 45 -18.40 38.63 -16.73
CA GLY A 45 -17.98 39.84 -17.44
C GLY A 45 -16.88 40.58 -16.67
N ASP A 46 -16.08 41.37 -17.38
CA ASP A 46 -14.72 41.81 -17.01
C ASP A 46 -14.55 42.53 -15.65
N ALA A 47 -13.35 42.36 -15.09
CA ALA A 47 -12.98 42.87 -13.76
C ALA A 47 -12.30 44.27 -13.80
N PRO A 48 -12.69 45.21 -12.90
CA PRO A 48 -11.94 46.44 -12.67
C PRO A 48 -10.69 46.25 -11.78
N LYS A 49 -9.73 47.18 -11.86
CA LYS A 49 -8.48 47.20 -11.07
C LYS A 49 -8.73 47.56 -9.58
N PRO A 50 -7.82 47.14 -8.66
CA PRO A 50 -7.94 47.44 -7.23
C PRO A 50 -7.67 48.92 -6.91
N THR A 51 -8.33 49.42 -5.86
CA THR A 51 -8.13 50.76 -5.27
C THR A 51 -7.59 50.63 -3.84
N GLN A 52 -6.93 51.68 -3.34
CA GLN A 52 -6.04 51.65 -2.18
C GLN A 52 -6.68 51.39 -0.81
N GLU A 53 -5.78 51.06 0.11
CA GLU A 53 -5.89 50.88 1.56
C GLU A 53 -6.93 51.75 2.28
N ARG A 54 -7.56 51.16 3.32
CA ARG A 54 -8.02 51.91 4.48
C ARG A 54 -7.51 51.28 5.78
N ARG A 55 -6.62 52.01 6.44
CA ARG A 55 -6.04 51.74 7.76
C ARG A 55 -7.16 51.59 8.81
N ALA A 56 -7.30 50.40 9.39
CA ALA A 56 -8.18 50.18 10.53
C ALA A 56 -7.57 50.81 11.80
N GLN A 57 -8.42 51.36 12.68
CA GLN A 57 -7.99 51.88 13.98
C GLN A 57 -8.04 50.78 15.04
N GLU A 58 -7.09 50.83 15.96
CA GLU A 58 -6.92 49.88 17.05
C GLU A 58 -7.90 50.20 18.21
N ALA A 59 -8.53 49.18 18.78
CA ALA A 59 -9.49 49.33 19.88
C ALA A 59 -8.78 49.10 21.24
N PRO A 60 -9.12 49.86 22.30
CA PRO A 60 -8.46 49.73 23.60
C PRO A 60 -8.78 48.39 24.28
N PRO A 61 -7.85 47.84 25.09
CA PRO A 61 -8.00 46.53 25.70
C PRO A 61 -9.06 46.53 26.82
N VAL A 62 -9.91 45.50 26.84
CA VAL A 62 -10.85 45.24 27.93
C VAL A 62 -10.12 44.51 29.05
N ALA A 63 -10.17 45.03 30.27
CA ALA A 63 -9.54 44.42 31.44
C ALA A 63 -10.26 43.12 31.86
N MET A 64 -9.50 42.05 32.12
CA MET A 64 -10.02 40.80 32.69
C MET A 64 -9.98 40.84 34.23
N PRO A 65 -10.96 40.21 34.92
CA PRO A 65 -10.93 40.07 36.37
C PRO A 65 -9.84 39.08 36.83
N PRO A 66 -9.36 39.18 38.09
CA PRO A 66 -8.28 38.33 38.60
C PRO A 66 -8.71 36.87 38.77
N VAL A 67 -7.87 35.95 38.31
CA VAL A 67 -8.04 34.50 38.51
C VAL A 67 -7.42 34.10 39.86
N ALA A 68 -8.13 33.26 40.62
CA ALA A 68 -7.69 32.81 41.94
C ALA A 68 -6.41 31.93 41.87
N ALA A 69 -5.61 31.97 42.94
CA ALA A 69 -4.34 31.25 43.02
C ALA A 69 -4.51 29.72 43.02
N PRO A 70 -3.63 28.95 42.34
CA PRO A 70 -3.68 27.50 42.36
C PRO A 70 -3.18 26.93 43.69
N VAL A 71 -3.89 25.93 44.22
CA VAL A 71 -3.47 25.16 45.40
C VAL A 71 -2.24 24.32 45.04
N ALA A 72 -1.22 24.35 45.90
CA ALA A 72 -0.01 23.57 45.72
C ALA A 72 -0.31 22.05 45.69
N ARG A 73 0.31 21.34 44.73
CA ARG A 73 0.37 19.87 44.70
C ARG A 73 1.82 19.42 44.88
N ALA A 74 2.01 18.30 45.56
CA ALA A 74 3.32 17.81 45.99
C ALA A 74 4.20 17.32 44.83
N ASN A 75 5.50 17.21 45.11
CA ASN A 75 6.52 16.72 44.18
C ASN A 75 6.23 15.30 43.68
N PRO A 76 6.23 15.04 42.36
CA PRO A 76 6.33 13.71 41.80
C PRO A 76 7.82 13.33 41.64
N ALA A 77 8.49 13.03 42.76
CA ALA A 77 9.93 12.69 42.79
C ALA A 77 10.23 11.23 43.16
N ASP A 78 9.44 10.64 44.08
CA ASP A 78 9.79 9.37 44.75
C ASP A 78 9.01 8.14 44.22
N ALA A 79 8.50 8.21 42.99
CA ALA A 79 7.51 7.25 42.46
C ALA A 79 8.04 6.23 41.43
N PHE A 80 9.34 5.89 41.48
CA PHE A 80 9.95 4.86 40.62
C PHE A 80 10.99 4.00 41.37
N ALA A 81 10.53 3.22 42.34
CA ALA A 81 11.23 2.00 42.74
C ALA A 81 10.84 0.87 41.76
N PHE A 82 11.84 0.13 41.25
CA PHE A 82 11.60 -1.10 40.50
C PHE A 82 11.51 -2.28 41.48
N ASP A 83 10.33 -2.92 41.58
CA ASP A 83 10.22 -4.22 42.22
C ASP A 83 10.78 -5.32 41.31
N GLU A 84 11.68 -6.13 41.86
CA GLU A 84 12.37 -7.21 41.16
C GLU A 84 11.49 -8.48 41.13
N PRO A 85 11.20 -9.07 39.94
CA PRO A 85 10.30 -10.20 39.84
C PRO A 85 10.94 -11.49 40.37
N GLN A 86 10.63 -11.85 41.61
CA GLN A 86 11.10 -13.10 42.24
C GLN A 86 10.58 -14.35 41.51
N LEU A 87 11.49 -15.29 41.26
CA LEU A 87 11.18 -16.60 40.66
C LEU A 87 10.43 -17.50 41.66
N PRO A 88 9.29 -18.11 41.29
CA PRO A 88 8.60 -19.06 42.15
C PRO A 88 9.36 -20.41 42.20
N ALA A 89 9.72 -20.84 43.41
CA ALA A 89 10.28 -22.16 43.66
C ALA A 89 9.24 -23.29 43.46
N GLY A 90 9.69 -24.48 43.07
CA GLY A 90 8.83 -25.55 42.55
C GLY A 90 7.88 -26.22 43.57
N SER A 91 6.70 -26.59 43.08
CA SER A 91 5.70 -27.42 43.79
C SER A 91 6.00 -28.92 43.67
N LYS A 92 5.75 -29.68 44.76
CA LYS A 92 6.02 -31.12 44.85
C LYS A 92 4.85 -32.00 44.38
N GLU A 93 5.16 -33.26 44.12
CA GLU A 93 4.20 -34.34 43.87
C GLU A 93 3.21 -34.55 45.03
N SER A 94 2.08 -35.21 44.77
CA SER A 94 1.24 -35.80 45.83
C SER A 94 0.48 -37.05 45.31
N PRO A 95 0.18 -38.04 46.19
CA PRO A 95 -0.02 -39.43 45.76
C PRO A 95 -1.48 -39.88 45.69
N SER A 96 -1.77 -40.84 44.80
CA SER A 96 -3.02 -41.62 44.80
C SER A 96 -2.91 -42.88 45.67
N THR A 97 -3.88 -43.13 46.56
CA THR A 97 -3.86 -44.21 47.55
C THR A 97 -4.38 -45.56 47.03
N ARG A 98 -3.87 -46.67 47.60
CA ARG A 98 -4.34 -48.05 47.35
C ARG A 98 -5.42 -48.46 48.35
N VAL A 99 -6.40 -49.26 47.90
CA VAL A 99 -7.19 -50.16 48.76
C VAL A 99 -7.34 -51.55 48.09
N ARG A 100 -7.37 -52.61 48.91
CA ARG A 100 -7.60 -54.06 48.63
C ARG A 100 -8.40 -54.62 49.83
N PRO A 101 -9.03 -55.83 49.83
CA PRO A 101 -8.71 -57.09 49.11
C PRO A 101 -9.91 -57.55 48.22
N LYS A 102 -10.43 -58.79 48.06
CA LYS A 102 -10.20 -60.16 48.60
C LYS A 102 -10.33 -61.24 47.50
N SER A 103 -10.97 -62.41 47.71
CA SER A 103 -10.69 -63.61 46.87
C SER A 103 -11.74 -64.76 46.83
N ARG A 104 -11.99 -65.30 45.60
CA ARG A 104 -12.14 -66.75 45.21
C ARG A 104 -13.33 -67.59 45.78
N PRO A 105 -13.65 -68.82 45.25
CA PRO A 105 -13.28 -69.52 43.99
C PRO A 105 -14.49 -70.04 43.11
N PRO A 106 -14.72 -71.33 42.71
CA PRO A 106 -14.68 -71.70 41.26
C PRO A 106 -15.79 -72.65 40.70
N THR A 107 -15.55 -73.22 39.50
CA THR A 107 -16.28 -74.28 38.74
C THR A 107 -17.47 -73.81 37.86
N ARG A 108 -17.96 -74.54 36.83
CA ARG A 108 -17.68 -75.90 36.30
C ARG A 108 -17.94 -75.99 34.78
N LYS A 109 -17.27 -76.90 34.05
CA LYS A 109 -17.57 -77.18 32.61
C LYS A 109 -18.95 -77.81 32.40
N ARG A 110 -19.67 -77.41 31.33
CA ARG A 110 -20.57 -78.29 30.55
C ARG A 110 -20.58 -77.86 29.06
N SER A 111 -20.85 -78.83 28.19
CA SER A 111 -20.90 -78.69 26.73
C SER A 111 -22.11 -79.46 26.18
N SER A 112 -22.82 -78.90 25.20
CA SER A 112 -23.77 -79.66 24.36
C SER A 112 -24.02 -78.93 23.04
N ALA A 113 -23.80 -79.63 21.92
CA ALA A 113 -23.67 -79.04 20.58
C ALA A 113 -24.99 -78.66 19.88
N SER A 114 -26.11 -78.58 20.59
CA SER A 114 -27.46 -78.44 19.98
C SER A 114 -27.87 -77.00 19.65
N LEU A 115 -27.27 -75.97 20.26
CA LEU A 115 -27.65 -74.57 20.00
C LEU A 115 -27.15 -74.04 18.64
N TRP A 116 -26.04 -74.59 18.13
CA TRP A 116 -25.29 -73.99 17.03
C TRP A 116 -25.94 -74.17 15.64
N ILE A 117 -26.74 -75.21 15.42
CA ILE A 117 -27.35 -75.48 14.11
C ILE A 117 -28.51 -74.50 13.83
N GLY A 118 -29.35 -74.22 14.84
CA GLY A 118 -30.40 -73.19 14.72
C GLY A 118 -29.81 -71.77 14.58
N LEU A 119 -28.75 -71.48 15.34
CA LEU A 119 -28.02 -70.21 15.21
C LEU A 119 -27.33 -70.06 13.85
N ALA A 120 -26.81 -71.12 13.24
CA ALA A 120 -26.14 -71.04 11.95
C ALA A 120 -27.07 -70.61 10.80
N VAL A 121 -28.32 -71.11 10.77
CA VAL A 121 -29.29 -70.73 9.72
C VAL A 121 -29.78 -69.30 9.92
N LEU A 122 -30.12 -68.92 11.15
CA LEU A 122 -30.57 -67.56 11.46
C LEU A 122 -29.45 -66.53 11.29
N ALA A 123 -28.23 -66.85 11.74
CA ALA A 123 -27.05 -66.01 11.52
C ALA A 123 -26.68 -65.95 10.04
N GLY A 124 -26.83 -67.02 9.24
CA GLY A 124 -26.62 -66.97 7.79
C GLY A 124 -27.55 -65.97 7.10
N PHE A 125 -28.84 -65.97 7.47
CA PHE A 125 -29.82 -65.03 6.91
C PHE A 125 -29.59 -63.59 7.39
N ILE A 126 -29.29 -63.40 8.69
CA ILE A 126 -28.94 -62.10 9.27
C ILE A 126 -27.60 -61.59 8.73
N LEU A 127 -26.66 -62.46 8.36
CA LEU A 127 -25.37 -62.07 7.77
C LEU A 127 -25.52 -61.71 6.29
N LEU A 128 -26.36 -62.40 5.50
CA LEU A 128 -26.65 -61.97 4.13
C LEU A 128 -27.41 -60.63 4.12
N CYS A 129 -28.51 -60.53 4.86
CA CYS A 129 -29.28 -59.28 4.97
C CYS A 129 -28.49 -58.17 5.68
N GLY A 130 -27.58 -58.52 6.59
CA GLY A 130 -26.71 -57.60 7.32
C GLY A 130 -25.54 -57.10 6.47
N ILE A 131 -24.86 -57.94 5.69
CA ILE A 131 -23.82 -57.51 4.75
C ILE A 131 -24.44 -56.74 3.57
N GLY A 132 -25.60 -57.18 3.06
CA GLY A 132 -26.35 -56.43 2.05
C GLY A 132 -26.86 -55.09 2.58
N GLY A 133 -27.47 -55.08 3.76
CA GLY A 133 -28.06 -53.88 4.38
C GLY A 133 -27.01 -52.90 4.90
N ALA A 134 -26.02 -53.35 5.67
CA ALA A 134 -24.91 -52.50 6.11
C ALA A 134 -23.99 -52.13 4.95
N GLY A 135 -23.80 -52.99 3.95
CA GLY A 135 -23.11 -52.66 2.71
C GLY A 135 -23.82 -51.55 1.93
N LEU A 136 -25.16 -51.62 1.81
CA LEU A 136 -25.96 -50.57 1.19
C LEU A 136 -25.95 -49.27 2.03
N LEU A 137 -26.04 -49.36 3.35
CA LEU A 137 -25.99 -48.19 4.25
C LEU A 137 -24.60 -47.53 4.21
N PHE A 138 -23.53 -48.32 4.24
CA PHE A 138 -22.14 -47.87 4.12
C PHE A 138 -21.86 -47.30 2.72
N PHE A 139 -22.42 -47.89 1.67
CA PHE A 139 -22.39 -47.33 0.30
C PHE A 139 -23.17 -46.03 0.17
N MET A 140 -24.29 -45.87 0.87
CA MET A 140 -25.03 -44.60 0.94
C MET A 140 -24.32 -43.53 1.80
N LEU A 141 -23.60 -43.94 2.85
CA LEU A 141 -22.77 -43.04 3.67
C LEU A 141 -21.43 -42.67 3.01
N LEU A 142 -20.90 -43.53 2.12
CA LEU A 142 -19.69 -43.27 1.32
C LEU A 142 -19.99 -42.60 -0.03
N ARG A 143 -21.25 -42.62 -0.50
CA ARG A 143 -21.67 -41.83 -1.65
C ARG A 143 -21.61 -40.34 -1.30
N LYS A 144 -20.47 -39.70 -1.64
CA LYS A 144 -20.38 -38.24 -1.75
C LYS A 144 -21.63 -37.72 -2.48
N PRO A 145 -22.35 -36.72 -1.94
CA PRO A 145 -23.46 -36.12 -2.66
C PRO A 145 -22.96 -35.62 -4.01
N SER A 146 -23.68 -35.97 -5.06
CA SER A 146 -23.35 -35.66 -6.45
C SER A 146 -24.60 -35.15 -7.16
N ILE A 147 -24.38 -34.23 -8.10
CA ILE A 147 -25.45 -33.62 -8.87
C ILE A 147 -25.85 -34.59 -9.99
N PRO A 148 -27.12 -35.01 -10.10
CA PRO A 148 -27.58 -35.91 -11.16
C PRO A 148 -27.30 -35.34 -12.55
N ASP A 149 -26.90 -36.17 -13.52
CA ASP A 149 -26.55 -35.68 -14.86
C ASP A 149 -27.72 -34.97 -15.58
N GLY A 150 -28.95 -35.41 -15.32
CA GLY A 150 -30.18 -34.80 -15.86
C GLY A 150 -30.57 -33.45 -15.25
N ASP A 151 -29.94 -33.02 -14.16
CA ASP A 151 -30.15 -31.68 -13.59
C ASP A 151 -29.42 -30.59 -14.39
N TRP A 152 -28.48 -30.97 -15.27
CA TRP A 152 -27.62 -30.03 -16.02
C TRP A 152 -28.30 -29.56 -17.32
N THR A 153 -28.53 -28.26 -17.42
CA THR A 153 -29.10 -27.58 -18.59
C THR A 153 -28.19 -26.45 -19.06
N GLN A 154 -28.22 -26.10 -20.34
CA GLN A 154 -27.45 -24.96 -20.84
C GLN A 154 -28.13 -23.65 -20.43
N PHE A 155 -27.43 -22.87 -19.60
CA PHE A 155 -27.75 -21.48 -19.36
C PHE A 155 -27.03 -20.60 -20.38
N THR A 156 -27.73 -19.62 -20.94
CA THR A 156 -27.16 -18.58 -21.82
C THR A 156 -27.52 -17.22 -21.25
N THR A 157 -26.57 -16.28 -21.22
CA THR A 157 -26.82 -14.93 -20.71
C THR A 157 -27.87 -14.22 -21.57
N PRO A 158 -28.71 -13.32 -21.01
CA PRO A 158 -29.80 -12.68 -21.76
C PRO A 158 -29.39 -11.84 -22.98
N ASP A 159 -28.10 -11.51 -23.11
CA ASP A 159 -27.52 -10.84 -24.28
C ASP A 159 -26.94 -11.81 -25.34
N GLY A 160 -26.95 -13.11 -25.07
CA GLY A 160 -26.46 -14.15 -25.99
C GLY A 160 -24.94 -14.25 -26.13
N GLU A 161 -24.19 -13.57 -25.26
CA GLU A 161 -22.73 -13.43 -25.39
C GLU A 161 -21.94 -14.52 -24.62
N CYS A 162 -22.57 -15.24 -23.70
CA CYS A 162 -21.96 -16.33 -22.93
C CYS A 162 -22.97 -17.44 -22.64
N SER A 163 -22.54 -18.71 -22.66
CA SER A 163 -23.31 -19.86 -22.21
C SER A 163 -22.45 -20.85 -21.43
N VAL A 164 -23.08 -21.61 -20.53
CA VAL A 164 -22.43 -22.64 -19.70
C VAL A 164 -23.51 -23.65 -19.24
N LEU A 165 -23.15 -24.91 -19.01
CA LEU A 165 -24.06 -25.86 -18.35
C LEU A 165 -24.19 -25.50 -16.87
N MET A 166 -25.41 -25.30 -16.38
CA MET A 166 -25.71 -25.14 -14.96
C MET A 166 -26.64 -26.25 -14.47
N PRO A 167 -26.49 -26.74 -13.22
CA PRO A 167 -27.34 -27.78 -12.66
C PRO A 167 -28.67 -27.24 -12.14
N GLY A 168 -29.41 -26.55 -13.00
CA GLY A 168 -30.65 -25.81 -12.70
C GLY A 168 -30.61 -24.37 -13.24
N THR A 169 -31.74 -23.67 -13.13
CA THR A 169 -31.88 -22.29 -13.62
C THR A 169 -31.28 -21.28 -12.63
N PRO A 170 -30.27 -20.48 -13.00
CA PRO A 170 -29.77 -19.41 -12.14
C PRO A 170 -30.75 -18.22 -12.08
N VAL A 171 -30.67 -17.44 -11.01
CA VAL A 171 -31.40 -16.18 -10.85
C VAL A 171 -30.45 -14.98 -10.99
N LEU A 172 -30.98 -13.82 -11.41
CA LEU A 172 -30.23 -12.57 -11.40
C LEU A 172 -29.96 -12.14 -9.95
N ASP A 173 -28.70 -12.16 -9.56
CA ASP A 173 -28.22 -11.71 -8.26
C ASP A 173 -27.97 -10.19 -8.32
N ASN A 174 -28.86 -9.41 -7.71
CA ASN A 174 -28.77 -7.95 -7.66
C ASN A 174 -27.70 -7.43 -6.67
N SER A 175 -26.86 -8.30 -6.07
CA SER A 175 -25.67 -7.83 -5.36
C SER A 175 -24.67 -7.21 -6.34
N ALA A 176 -24.46 -5.90 -6.22
CA ALA A 176 -23.60 -5.16 -7.12
C ALA A 176 -22.16 -5.69 -7.09
N LEU A 177 -21.60 -5.95 -8.27
CA LEU A 177 -20.16 -6.16 -8.44
C LEU A 177 -19.43 -4.91 -7.96
N LYS A 178 -18.40 -5.06 -7.12
CA LYS A 178 -17.81 -3.91 -6.40
C LYS A 178 -17.22 -2.91 -7.38
N GLY A 179 -17.75 -1.68 -7.35
CA GLY A 179 -17.26 -0.57 -8.18
C GLY A 179 -17.79 -0.53 -9.62
N ALA A 180 -18.60 -1.51 -10.06
CA ALA A 180 -19.06 -1.60 -11.45
C ALA A 180 -20.56 -1.91 -11.58
N LYS A 181 -21.16 -1.44 -12.68
CA LYS A 181 -22.46 -1.95 -13.15
C LYS A 181 -22.21 -3.17 -14.03
N GLY A 182 -22.72 -4.32 -13.63
CA GLY A 182 -22.66 -5.56 -14.39
C GLY A 182 -23.78 -6.50 -13.98
N ASN A 183 -23.96 -7.56 -14.75
CA ASN A 183 -24.97 -8.60 -14.46
C ASN A 183 -24.29 -9.78 -13.78
N LYS A 184 -25.00 -10.43 -12.85
CA LYS A 184 -24.53 -11.61 -12.13
C LYS A 184 -25.67 -12.62 -12.02
N TYR A 185 -25.41 -13.86 -12.42
CA TYR A 185 -26.36 -14.96 -12.39
C TYR A 185 -25.86 -16.00 -11.41
N LEU A 186 -26.66 -16.32 -10.40
CA LEU A 186 -26.30 -17.23 -9.31
C LEU A 186 -27.31 -18.37 -9.22
N LEU A 187 -26.80 -19.60 -9.13
CA LEU A 187 -27.54 -20.80 -8.79
C LEU A 187 -26.98 -21.36 -7.48
N THR A 188 -27.84 -21.57 -6.48
CA THR A 188 -27.48 -22.19 -5.20
C THR A 188 -28.20 -23.53 -5.06
N ARG A 189 -27.43 -24.58 -4.73
CA ARG A 189 -27.91 -25.94 -4.52
C ARG A 189 -27.69 -26.37 -3.07
N THR A 190 -28.61 -25.97 -2.20
CA THR A 190 -28.54 -26.18 -0.75
C THR A 190 -28.48 -27.67 -0.33
N LYS A 191 -29.08 -28.57 -1.13
CA LYS A 191 -29.08 -30.02 -0.86
C LYS A 191 -27.71 -30.66 -1.08
N GLU A 192 -26.99 -30.21 -2.09
CA GLU A 192 -25.66 -30.69 -2.45
C GLU A 192 -24.53 -29.81 -1.87
N ASP A 193 -24.88 -28.76 -1.11
CA ASP A 193 -23.95 -27.74 -0.58
C ASP A 193 -22.99 -27.19 -1.64
N ALA A 194 -23.57 -26.66 -2.73
CA ALA A 194 -22.84 -26.07 -3.85
C ALA A 194 -23.50 -24.80 -4.41
N PHE A 195 -22.72 -23.97 -5.11
CA PHE A 195 -23.20 -22.86 -5.93
C PHE A 195 -22.44 -22.76 -7.26
N PHE A 196 -23.06 -22.11 -8.24
CA PHE A 196 -22.53 -21.85 -9.59
C PHE A 196 -22.89 -20.42 -9.98
N THR A 197 -21.97 -19.66 -10.58
CA THR A 197 -22.18 -18.25 -10.91
C THR A 197 -21.50 -17.84 -12.22
N VAL A 198 -22.17 -16.98 -12.98
CA VAL A 198 -21.60 -16.26 -14.13
C VAL A 198 -21.92 -14.79 -13.96
N ALA A 199 -20.90 -13.95 -13.91
CA ALA A 199 -21.02 -12.49 -13.88
C ALA A 199 -20.22 -11.85 -15.01
N TYR A 200 -20.63 -10.64 -15.42
CA TYR A 200 -19.87 -9.85 -16.37
C TYR A 200 -20.05 -8.33 -16.21
N VAL A 201 -19.02 -7.60 -16.61
CA VAL A 201 -18.96 -6.12 -16.69
C VAL A 201 -18.42 -5.73 -18.06
N ASP A 202 -19.08 -4.81 -18.75
CA ASP A 202 -18.54 -4.17 -19.96
C ASP A 202 -17.68 -2.95 -19.55
N LEU A 203 -16.38 -2.99 -19.82
CA LEU A 203 -15.41 -1.94 -19.50
C LEU A 203 -15.03 -1.15 -20.77
N PRO A 204 -14.76 0.17 -20.70
CA PRO A 204 -14.19 0.90 -21.83
C PRO A 204 -12.78 0.36 -22.15
N THR A 205 -12.45 0.14 -23.42
CA THR A 205 -11.18 -0.52 -23.79
C THR A 205 -9.92 0.30 -23.46
N ILE A 206 -10.04 1.62 -23.33
CA ILE A 206 -8.91 2.49 -22.93
C ILE A 206 -8.54 2.23 -21.46
N GLY A 207 -7.33 1.72 -21.22
CA GLY A 207 -6.81 1.38 -19.90
C GLY A 207 -7.00 -0.09 -19.46
N VAL A 208 -7.61 -0.93 -20.31
CA VAL A 208 -7.80 -2.37 -20.02
C VAL A 208 -6.54 -3.17 -20.42
N GLY A 209 -5.56 -3.21 -19.51
CA GLY A 209 -4.35 -4.05 -19.61
C GLY A 209 -4.35 -5.26 -18.65
N PRO A 210 -3.28 -6.07 -18.61
CA PRO A 210 -3.15 -7.22 -17.69
C PRO A 210 -3.31 -6.84 -16.20
N SER A 211 -2.97 -5.59 -15.88
CA SER A 211 -3.22 -4.93 -14.60
C SER A 211 -4.69 -5.03 -14.13
N ILE A 212 -5.71 -4.91 -15.00
CA ILE A 212 -7.12 -4.95 -14.56
C ILE A 212 -7.57 -6.35 -14.17
N LEU A 213 -7.05 -7.40 -14.84
CA LEU A 213 -7.27 -8.78 -14.43
C LEU A 213 -6.61 -9.07 -13.08
N THR A 214 -5.39 -8.56 -12.90
CA THR A 214 -4.64 -8.69 -11.63
C THR A 214 -5.37 -7.98 -10.48
N LYS A 215 -5.78 -6.73 -10.68
CA LYS A 215 -6.59 -5.96 -9.70
C LYS A 215 -7.94 -6.62 -9.41
N GLY A 216 -8.65 -7.07 -10.44
CA GLY A 216 -9.94 -7.77 -10.30
C GLY A 216 -9.80 -9.06 -9.50
N ALA A 217 -8.78 -9.87 -9.80
CA ALA A 217 -8.51 -11.11 -9.09
C ALA A 217 -8.15 -10.86 -7.62
N VAL A 218 -7.33 -9.84 -7.31
CA VAL A 218 -7.04 -9.43 -5.92
C VAL A 218 -8.32 -8.94 -5.20
N ALA A 219 -9.14 -8.13 -5.86
CA ALA A 219 -10.35 -7.57 -5.27
C ALA A 219 -11.42 -8.65 -4.97
N GLU A 220 -11.61 -9.62 -5.87
CA GLU A 220 -12.52 -10.74 -5.64
C GLU A 220 -11.94 -11.75 -4.65
N ARG A 221 -10.64 -12.06 -4.69
CA ARG A 221 -10.00 -12.88 -3.64
C ARG A 221 -10.24 -12.29 -2.26
N ASP A 222 -9.94 -11.01 -2.06
CA ASP A 222 -10.09 -10.34 -0.76
C ASP A 222 -11.59 -10.25 -0.35
N ALA A 223 -12.52 -10.21 -1.33
CA ALA A 223 -13.96 -10.29 -1.09
C ALA A 223 -14.41 -11.71 -0.68
N LEU A 224 -13.93 -12.74 -1.38
CA LEU A 224 -14.25 -14.15 -1.14
C LEU A 224 -13.67 -14.63 0.19
N GLN A 225 -12.40 -14.36 0.48
CA GLN A 225 -11.77 -14.68 1.78
C GLN A 225 -12.59 -14.08 2.93
N LYS A 226 -12.99 -12.80 2.81
CA LYS A 226 -13.86 -12.15 3.80
C LYS A 226 -15.27 -12.76 3.89
N LYS A 227 -15.81 -13.30 2.79
CA LYS A 227 -17.13 -13.94 2.73
C LYS A 227 -17.12 -15.37 3.30
N VAL A 228 -16.03 -16.13 3.11
CA VAL A 228 -15.97 -17.58 3.42
C VAL A 228 -15.01 -17.96 4.55
N GLY A 229 -14.32 -16.98 5.14
CA GLY A 229 -13.30 -17.20 6.18
C GLY A 229 -12.06 -17.98 5.70
N GLY A 230 -11.90 -18.12 4.40
CA GLY A 230 -10.93 -19.02 3.77
C GLY A 230 -9.58 -18.38 3.47
N THR A 231 -8.60 -19.22 3.14
CA THR A 231 -7.30 -18.80 2.57
C THR A 231 -7.25 -19.15 1.08
N ALA A 232 -6.58 -18.32 0.28
CA ALA A 232 -6.28 -18.68 -1.11
C ALA A 232 -5.28 -19.86 -1.13
N THR A 233 -5.57 -20.86 -1.96
CA THR A 233 -4.73 -22.04 -2.20
C THR A 233 -4.11 -22.06 -3.59
N VAL A 234 -4.75 -21.39 -4.56
CA VAL A 234 -4.21 -21.15 -5.90
C VAL A 234 -4.54 -19.72 -6.32
N GLU A 235 -3.56 -19.00 -6.82
CA GLU A 235 -3.71 -17.76 -7.58
C GLU A 235 -2.76 -17.84 -8.77
N GLN A 236 -3.28 -17.97 -9.99
CA GLN A 236 -2.45 -18.16 -11.18
C GLN A 236 -3.04 -17.52 -12.43
N ASP A 237 -2.18 -17.22 -13.41
CA ASP A 237 -2.61 -16.85 -14.75
C ASP A 237 -3.07 -18.10 -15.53
N VAL A 238 -4.13 -17.97 -16.32
CA VAL A 238 -4.72 -19.06 -17.12
C VAL A 238 -5.17 -18.55 -18.49
N SER A 239 -5.27 -19.45 -19.47
CA SER A 239 -6.01 -19.18 -20.71
C SER A 239 -7.43 -19.74 -20.58
N VAL A 240 -8.44 -18.91 -20.76
CA VAL A 240 -9.85 -19.30 -20.76
C VAL A 240 -10.39 -19.07 -22.17
N LEU A 241 -10.66 -20.16 -22.89
CA LEU A 241 -11.12 -20.13 -24.29
C LEU A 241 -10.19 -19.33 -25.24
N GLY A 242 -8.88 -19.36 -24.97
CA GLY A 242 -7.86 -18.58 -25.69
C GLY A 242 -7.63 -17.17 -25.15
N TYR A 243 -8.54 -16.63 -24.34
CA TYR A 243 -8.40 -15.31 -23.71
C TYR A 243 -7.50 -15.36 -22.47
N ALA A 244 -6.79 -14.26 -22.19
CA ALA A 244 -6.04 -14.10 -20.96
C ALA A 244 -6.97 -14.01 -19.75
N GLY A 245 -6.61 -14.70 -18.67
CA GLY A 245 -7.41 -14.76 -17.46
C GLY A 245 -6.62 -15.16 -16.21
N ARG A 246 -7.34 -15.25 -15.10
CA ARG A 246 -6.86 -15.55 -13.76
C ARG A 246 -7.73 -16.62 -13.13
N GLU A 247 -7.12 -17.62 -12.50
CA GLU A 247 -7.83 -18.56 -11.64
C GLU A 247 -7.50 -18.29 -10.17
N LEU A 248 -8.56 -18.25 -9.36
CA LEU A 248 -8.52 -18.17 -7.90
C LEU A 248 -9.12 -19.45 -7.34
N GLN A 249 -8.46 -20.05 -6.35
CA GLN A 249 -9.03 -21.10 -5.52
C GLN A 249 -8.87 -20.72 -4.05
N ILE A 250 -9.94 -20.86 -3.25
CA ILE A 250 -9.97 -20.54 -1.83
C ILE A 250 -10.53 -21.74 -1.06
N GLN A 251 -9.78 -22.20 -0.07
CA GLN A 251 -10.21 -23.22 0.88
C GLN A 251 -11.01 -22.54 1.99
N ALA A 252 -12.33 -22.78 2.06
CA ALA A 252 -13.18 -22.22 3.10
C ALA A 252 -12.89 -22.82 4.48
N THR A 253 -13.15 -22.06 5.55
CA THR A 253 -13.03 -22.54 6.94
C THR A 253 -14.38 -22.55 7.67
N PRO A 254 -14.54 -23.35 8.75
CA PRO A 254 -15.81 -23.47 9.46
C PRO A 254 -16.38 -22.11 9.91
N PRO A 255 -17.70 -21.89 9.79
CA PRO A 255 -18.75 -22.88 9.51
C PRO A 255 -18.88 -23.31 8.04
N GLN A 256 -18.25 -22.60 7.10
CA GLN A 256 -18.29 -22.93 5.68
C GLN A 256 -17.29 -24.06 5.36
N ARG A 257 -17.49 -24.76 4.23
CA ARG A 257 -16.74 -25.97 3.87
C ARG A 257 -16.50 -26.07 2.37
N GLY A 258 -15.51 -26.87 2.00
CA GLY A 258 -15.14 -27.11 0.60
C GLY A 258 -14.28 -26.01 -0.01
N VAL A 259 -14.20 -26.04 -1.34
CA VAL A 259 -13.41 -25.10 -2.15
C VAL A 259 -14.35 -24.11 -2.83
N VAL A 260 -13.90 -22.87 -2.98
CA VAL A 260 -14.45 -21.90 -3.94
C VAL A 260 -13.43 -21.69 -5.05
N MET A 261 -13.88 -21.75 -6.31
CA MET A 261 -13.07 -21.54 -7.50
C MET A 261 -13.70 -20.46 -8.36
N GLU A 262 -12.92 -19.48 -8.81
CA GLU A 262 -13.37 -18.47 -9.78
C GLU A 262 -12.33 -18.24 -10.88
N ARG A 263 -12.81 -18.05 -12.11
CA ARG A 263 -12.03 -17.70 -13.31
C ARG A 263 -12.46 -16.32 -13.81
N LEU A 264 -11.52 -15.39 -13.83
CA LEU A 264 -11.70 -14.04 -14.37
C LEU A 264 -11.00 -13.94 -15.73
N PHE A 265 -11.65 -13.43 -16.79
CA PHE A 265 -11.01 -13.31 -18.11
C PHE A 265 -11.61 -12.16 -18.95
N LEU A 266 -10.81 -11.62 -19.88
CA LEU A 266 -11.18 -10.47 -20.71
C LEU A 266 -11.52 -10.89 -22.15
N VAL A 267 -12.70 -10.49 -22.64
CA VAL A 267 -13.17 -10.75 -24.01
C VAL A 267 -13.43 -9.41 -24.72
N PRO A 268 -12.77 -9.11 -25.86
CA PRO A 268 -13.05 -7.92 -26.64
C PRO A 268 -14.49 -7.90 -27.19
N LYS A 269 -15.18 -6.77 -27.05
CA LYS A 269 -16.59 -6.60 -27.43
C LYS A 269 -16.82 -5.24 -28.11
N GLY A 270 -16.32 -5.09 -29.33
CA GLY A 270 -16.41 -3.83 -30.08
C GLY A 270 -15.60 -2.71 -29.40
N PRO A 271 -16.19 -1.55 -29.05
CA PRO A 271 -15.49 -0.46 -28.38
C PRO A 271 -15.33 -0.67 -26.85
N THR A 272 -15.73 -1.84 -26.33
CA THR A 272 -15.57 -2.23 -24.93
C THR A 272 -14.80 -3.55 -24.81
N THR A 273 -14.25 -3.81 -23.64
CA THR A 273 -13.71 -5.12 -23.25
C THR A 273 -14.55 -5.65 -22.11
N ARG A 274 -15.10 -6.84 -22.26
CA ARG A 274 -15.91 -7.48 -21.21
C ARG A 274 -15.03 -8.27 -20.26
N LEU A 275 -15.10 -7.95 -18.97
CA LEU A 275 -14.62 -8.82 -17.91
C LEU A 275 -15.71 -9.84 -17.58
N TYR A 276 -15.41 -11.13 -17.73
CA TYR A 276 -16.21 -12.23 -17.19
C TYR A 276 -15.62 -12.68 -15.85
N ILE A 277 -16.51 -13.07 -14.92
CA ILE A 277 -16.18 -13.74 -13.66
C ILE A 277 -17.07 -14.98 -13.58
N VAL A 278 -16.48 -16.16 -13.70
CA VAL A 278 -17.20 -17.44 -13.74
C VAL A 278 -16.73 -18.29 -12.58
N GLY A 279 -17.65 -18.81 -11.76
CA GLY A 279 -17.27 -19.40 -10.47
C GLY A 279 -18.19 -20.51 -9.97
N THR A 280 -17.65 -21.35 -9.10
CA THR A 280 -18.38 -22.40 -8.39
C THR A 280 -17.74 -22.65 -7.03
N GLY A 281 -18.51 -23.10 -6.04
CA GLY A 281 -17.94 -23.47 -4.75
C GLY A 281 -18.90 -24.27 -3.87
N GLY A 282 -18.35 -25.01 -2.90
CA GLY A 282 -19.11 -25.90 -2.04
C GLY A 282 -18.34 -27.14 -1.57
N SER A 283 -18.92 -27.94 -0.67
CA SER A 283 -18.26 -29.13 -0.13
C SER A 283 -18.15 -30.32 -1.10
N ILE A 284 -18.85 -30.27 -2.24
CA ILE A 284 -18.72 -31.24 -3.35
C ILE A 284 -17.87 -30.74 -4.53
N ILE A 285 -17.31 -29.54 -4.44
CA ILE A 285 -16.54 -28.91 -5.51
C ILE A 285 -15.06 -29.28 -5.37
N GLU A 286 -14.56 -30.04 -6.35
CA GLU A 286 -13.18 -30.51 -6.43
C GLU A 286 -12.51 -29.94 -7.70
N PRO A 287 -11.33 -29.28 -7.60
CA PRO A 287 -10.68 -28.68 -8.76
C PRO A 287 -10.38 -29.66 -9.89
N GLY A 288 -10.78 -29.28 -11.11
CA GLY A 288 -10.52 -30.07 -12.33
C GLY A 288 -11.31 -31.38 -12.46
N THR A 289 -12.29 -31.65 -11.59
CA THR A 289 -13.11 -32.88 -11.66
C THR A 289 -14.60 -32.61 -11.47
N GLY A 290 -15.42 -33.64 -11.70
CA GLY A 290 -16.84 -33.68 -11.32
C GLY A 290 -17.65 -32.46 -11.78
N ALA A 291 -18.34 -31.83 -10.83
CA ALA A 291 -19.18 -30.67 -11.10
C ALA A 291 -18.38 -29.41 -11.48
N ALA A 292 -17.13 -29.26 -11.02
CA ALA A 292 -16.29 -28.12 -11.37
C ALA A 292 -15.85 -28.19 -12.84
N ALA A 293 -15.34 -29.35 -13.27
CA ALA A 293 -15.00 -29.62 -14.67
C ALA A 293 -16.23 -29.47 -15.58
N LYS A 294 -17.33 -30.18 -15.29
CA LYS A 294 -18.55 -30.12 -16.10
C LYS A 294 -19.13 -28.71 -16.24
N PHE A 295 -18.96 -27.85 -15.23
CA PHE A 295 -19.27 -26.43 -15.31
C PHE A 295 -18.27 -25.70 -16.21
N PHE A 296 -16.99 -25.61 -15.81
CA PHE A 296 -16.00 -24.77 -16.49
C PHE A 296 -15.69 -25.19 -17.94
N ASP A 297 -15.66 -26.49 -18.23
CA ASP A 297 -15.31 -27.03 -19.55
C ASP A 297 -16.47 -26.88 -20.56
N SER A 298 -17.67 -26.56 -20.07
CA SER A 298 -18.85 -26.25 -20.89
C SER A 298 -19.03 -24.75 -21.17
N LEU A 299 -18.14 -23.91 -20.65
CA LEU A 299 -18.18 -22.47 -20.85
C LEU A 299 -17.87 -22.14 -22.31
N ALA A 300 -18.73 -21.33 -22.92
CA ALA A 300 -18.52 -20.79 -24.26
C ALA A 300 -18.90 -19.31 -24.29
N VAL A 301 -18.04 -18.48 -24.88
CA VAL A 301 -18.33 -17.06 -25.17
C VAL A 301 -18.44 -16.84 -26.67
N LYS A 302 -19.32 -15.90 -27.05
CA LYS A 302 -19.55 -15.52 -28.44
C LYS A 302 -18.38 -14.65 -28.92
N ALA A 303 -17.37 -15.28 -29.48
CA ALA A 303 -16.14 -14.61 -29.90
C ALA A 303 -16.40 -13.50 -30.93
N ALA A 304 -15.78 -12.33 -30.73
CA ALA A 304 -15.55 -11.41 -31.82
C ALA A 304 -14.56 -12.07 -32.82
N PRO A 305 -14.81 -12.01 -34.14
CA PRO A 305 -13.91 -12.59 -35.14
C PRO A 305 -12.64 -11.73 -35.26
N ALA A 306 -11.65 -12.06 -34.44
CA ALA A 306 -10.28 -11.57 -34.55
C ALA A 306 -9.35 -12.78 -34.74
N GLU A 307 -8.56 -12.75 -35.81
CA GLU A 307 -7.55 -13.75 -36.12
C GLU A 307 -6.40 -13.66 -35.10
N LEU A 308 -6.51 -14.42 -34.01
CA LEU A 308 -5.47 -14.50 -32.99
C LEU A 308 -4.23 -15.16 -33.60
N ALA A 309 -3.15 -14.38 -33.74
CA ALA A 309 -1.84 -14.91 -34.04
C ALA A 309 -1.48 -16.04 -33.05
N PRO A 310 -0.89 -17.15 -33.51
CA PRO A 310 -0.75 -18.36 -32.71
C PRO A 310 0.07 -18.08 -31.44
N VAL A 311 -0.52 -18.39 -30.29
CA VAL A 311 0.19 -18.41 -29.01
C VAL A 311 1.38 -19.36 -29.15
N PRO A 312 2.63 -18.94 -28.84
CA PRO A 312 3.78 -19.83 -28.93
C PRO A 312 3.55 -21.03 -28.00
N ALA A 313 3.80 -22.23 -28.53
CA ALA A 313 3.56 -23.47 -27.79
C ALA A 313 4.32 -23.46 -26.46
N PRO A 314 3.73 -24.00 -25.37
CA PRO A 314 4.42 -24.09 -24.09
C PRO A 314 5.75 -24.86 -24.27
N PRO A 315 6.82 -24.46 -23.57
CA PRO A 315 8.10 -25.18 -23.66
C PRO A 315 7.91 -26.65 -23.29
N ASN A 316 8.61 -27.53 -24.01
CA ASN A 316 8.46 -28.98 -23.91
C ASN A 316 8.48 -29.48 -22.45
N PRO A 317 7.74 -30.57 -22.14
CA PRO A 317 7.76 -31.17 -20.80
C PRO A 317 9.20 -31.46 -20.36
N ILE A 318 9.49 -31.11 -19.11
CA ILE A 318 10.82 -31.11 -18.52
C ILE A 318 11.47 -32.49 -18.71
N ALA A 319 12.71 -32.50 -19.22
CA ALA A 319 13.50 -33.71 -19.39
C ALA A 319 13.62 -34.48 -18.07
N PRO A 320 13.70 -35.83 -18.08
CA PRO A 320 13.77 -36.63 -16.86
C PRO A 320 14.90 -36.14 -15.93
N PRO A 321 14.70 -36.17 -14.60
CA PRO A 321 15.53 -35.44 -13.66
C PRO A 321 16.99 -35.85 -13.76
N VAL A 322 17.85 -34.89 -14.13
CA VAL A 322 19.30 -35.07 -14.10
C VAL A 322 19.70 -35.38 -12.67
N THR A 323 20.33 -36.54 -12.45
CA THR A 323 20.88 -36.94 -11.15
C THR A 323 22.04 -36.03 -10.79
N ILE A 324 21.75 -34.97 -10.04
CA ILE A 324 22.74 -34.03 -9.49
C ILE A 324 23.70 -34.85 -8.60
N PRO A 325 25.01 -34.90 -8.87
CA PRO A 325 25.96 -35.58 -8.01
C PRO A 325 26.02 -34.87 -6.63
N PRO A 326 26.32 -35.59 -5.54
CA PRO A 326 26.33 -35.01 -4.20
C PRO A 326 27.30 -33.81 -4.15
N ILE A 327 26.79 -32.68 -3.68
CA ILE A 327 27.54 -31.43 -3.55
C ILE A 327 28.75 -31.69 -2.63
N PRO A 328 30.00 -31.41 -3.06
CA PRO A 328 31.16 -31.60 -2.21
C PRO A 328 31.06 -30.67 -0.99
N PRO A 329 31.57 -31.07 0.19
CA PRO A 329 31.50 -30.24 1.38
C PRO A 329 32.17 -28.89 1.13
N PHE A 330 31.49 -27.80 1.49
CA PHE A 330 32.01 -26.46 1.32
C PHE A 330 33.38 -26.32 1.99
N PRO A 331 34.39 -25.72 1.32
CA PRO A 331 35.66 -25.42 1.96
C PRO A 331 35.43 -24.48 3.15
N PRO A 332 36.28 -24.53 4.20
CA PRO A 332 36.15 -23.65 5.35
C PRO A 332 36.16 -22.19 4.90
N ILE A 333 35.26 -21.38 5.48
CA ILE A 333 35.07 -19.98 5.11
C ILE A 333 36.35 -19.20 5.47
N VAL A 334 37.20 -18.98 4.47
CA VAL A 334 38.29 -18.02 4.54
C VAL A 334 37.65 -16.63 4.69
N PRO A 335 38.00 -15.84 5.72
CA PRO A 335 37.50 -14.47 5.84
C PRO A 335 37.85 -13.68 4.58
N ALA A 336 36.84 -13.07 3.95
CA ALA A 336 37.08 -12.27 2.76
C ALA A 336 38.10 -11.17 3.07
N PRO A 337 39.16 -10.99 2.27
CA PRO A 337 40.16 -9.97 2.52
C PRO A 337 39.49 -8.60 2.55
N GLN A 338 39.72 -7.82 3.62
CA GLN A 338 39.15 -6.49 3.73
C GLN A 338 39.58 -5.65 2.52
N PRO A 339 38.65 -4.94 1.85
CA PRO A 339 38.98 -4.16 0.66
C PRO A 339 39.99 -3.08 1.04
N THR A 340 41.19 -3.17 0.48
CA THR A 340 42.26 -2.19 0.70
C THR A 340 41.76 -0.81 0.27
N PRO A 341 41.98 0.27 1.04
CA PRO A 341 41.53 1.61 0.66
C PRO A 341 42.06 2.01 -0.72
N SER A 342 41.18 1.97 -1.71
CA SER A 342 41.52 2.31 -3.09
C SER A 342 41.95 3.77 -3.16
N ALA A 343 43.08 4.04 -3.81
CA ALA A 343 43.49 5.42 -4.08
C ALA A 343 42.35 6.18 -4.78
N PRO A 344 42.09 7.45 -4.40
CA PRO A 344 40.92 8.18 -4.89
C PRO A 344 41.01 8.37 -6.41
N LYS A 345 40.07 7.74 -7.14
CA LYS A 345 39.96 7.92 -8.60
C LYS A 345 39.73 9.41 -8.91
N PRO A 346 40.54 10.05 -9.77
CA PRO A 346 40.44 11.49 -10.04
C PRO A 346 39.02 11.94 -10.43
N ASP A 347 38.33 11.11 -11.20
CA ASP A 347 37.03 11.42 -11.84
C ASP A 347 35.82 11.03 -10.99
N ALA A 348 36.00 10.68 -9.71
CA ALA A 348 34.90 10.34 -8.81
C ALA A 348 33.93 11.54 -8.65
N VAL A 349 32.67 11.37 -9.08
CA VAL A 349 31.58 12.35 -9.04
C VAL A 349 31.15 12.67 -7.61
N LEU A 350 31.13 11.65 -6.75
CA LEU A 350 30.89 11.75 -5.31
C LEU A 350 32.19 11.42 -4.56
N THR A 351 32.60 12.35 -3.69
CA THR A 351 33.76 12.19 -2.78
C THR A 351 33.31 12.47 -1.35
N GLU A 352 33.63 11.58 -0.39
CA GLU A 352 33.30 11.78 1.03
C GLU A 352 33.97 13.08 1.54
N ALA A 353 33.18 13.95 2.18
CA ALA A 353 33.58 15.33 2.46
C ALA A 353 33.32 15.78 3.90
N ALA A 354 32.32 15.20 4.56
CA ALA A 354 32.05 15.41 5.98
C ALA A 354 31.32 14.20 6.59
N LYS A 355 31.31 14.14 7.93
CA LYS A 355 30.50 13.19 8.70
C LYS A 355 29.68 13.96 9.74
N VAL A 356 28.40 13.64 9.82
CA VAL A 356 27.44 14.14 10.80
C VAL A 356 26.86 12.97 11.59
N ASP A 357 26.11 13.24 12.66
CA ASP A 357 25.32 12.24 13.37
C ASP A 357 24.34 11.54 12.39
N PRO A 358 24.06 10.23 12.54
CA PRO A 358 22.94 9.59 11.86
C PRO A 358 21.61 10.29 12.17
N PHE A 359 20.74 10.41 11.18
CA PHE A 359 19.51 11.20 11.26
C PHE A 359 18.29 10.42 10.75
N LEU A 360 17.08 10.95 10.98
CA LEU A 360 15.83 10.48 10.36
C LEU A 360 15.43 11.39 9.20
N THR A 361 15.70 12.69 9.32
CA THR A 361 15.44 13.68 8.27
C THR A 361 16.39 14.88 8.40
N CYS A 362 16.60 15.60 7.30
CA CYS A 362 17.39 16.81 7.26
C CYS A 362 16.85 17.82 6.23
N ALA A 363 17.22 19.09 6.41
CA ALA A 363 16.96 20.17 5.47
C ALA A 363 18.16 21.14 5.45
N VAL A 364 18.42 21.79 4.31
CA VAL A 364 19.58 22.68 4.14
C VAL A 364 19.13 24.05 3.66
N ASP A 365 19.41 25.07 4.46
CA ASP A 365 19.33 26.47 4.08
C ASP A 365 20.65 26.86 3.42
N THR A 366 20.65 26.83 2.08
CA THR A 366 21.81 27.19 1.25
C THR A 366 22.18 28.66 1.37
N ASP A 367 21.26 29.52 1.80
CA ASP A 367 21.41 30.97 1.72
C ASP A 367 21.89 31.50 3.06
N ARG A 368 21.25 31.09 4.16
CA ARG A 368 21.70 31.32 5.55
C ARG A 368 22.77 30.32 6.02
N LYS A 369 23.39 29.57 5.11
CA LYS A 369 24.55 28.70 5.34
C LYS A 369 24.40 27.80 6.57
N THR A 370 23.26 27.11 6.66
CA THR A 370 22.87 26.30 7.83
C THR A 370 22.18 25.01 7.40
N ALA A 371 22.65 23.86 7.89
CA ALA A 371 22.01 22.56 7.67
C ALA A 371 21.41 22.01 8.99
N PHE A 372 20.17 21.54 8.90
CA PHE A 372 19.33 21.11 10.00
C PHE A 372 19.14 19.58 9.98
N PHE A 373 19.29 18.94 11.13
CA PHE A 373 19.19 17.49 11.28
C PHE A 373 18.31 17.11 12.47
N CYS A 374 17.43 16.13 12.29
CA CYS A 374 16.70 15.48 13.39
C CYS A 374 16.98 13.98 13.37
N GLY A 375 17.45 13.44 14.50
CA GLY A 375 17.69 12.01 14.71
C GLY A 375 16.55 11.32 15.46
N GLY A 376 16.81 10.13 16.00
CA GLY A 376 15.88 9.38 16.86
C GLY A 376 15.68 9.97 18.26
N SER A 377 15.64 11.30 18.39
CA SER A 377 15.54 12.02 19.66
C SER A 377 14.76 13.35 19.49
N ALA A 378 14.30 13.94 20.59
CA ALA A 378 13.50 15.16 20.57
C ALA A 378 14.32 16.45 20.36
N PHE A 379 15.32 16.39 19.48
CA PHE A 379 16.27 17.49 19.23
C PHE A 379 16.44 17.79 17.73
N LEU A 380 16.49 19.09 17.44
CA LEU A 380 16.95 19.66 16.18
C LEU A 380 18.42 20.05 16.34
N LYS A 381 19.33 19.46 15.58
CA LYS A 381 20.73 19.86 15.51
C LYS A 381 20.92 20.79 14.31
N ALA A 382 21.45 21.99 14.56
CA ALA A 382 21.85 22.92 13.52
C ALA A 382 23.37 22.86 13.31
N THR A 383 23.79 22.89 12.06
CA THR A 383 25.19 22.88 11.64
C THR A 383 25.44 24.01 10.64
N SER A 384 26.69 24.46 10.50
CA SER A 384 27.10 25.34 9.41
C SER A 384 27.11 24.59 8.08
N TYR A 385 26.91 25.31 6.98
CA TYR A 385 26.96 24.77 5.62
C TYR A 385 27.90 25.62 4.77
N PRO A 386 28.87 25.07 4.03
CA PRO A 386 28.99 23.66 3.62
C PRO A 386 30.01 22.80 4.41
N ASP A 387 30.45 23.23 5.59
CA ASP A 387 31.47 22.53 6.40
C ASP A 387 30.93 21.69 7.56
N PHE A 388 29.60 21.65 7.76
CA PHE A 388 28.85 20.72 8.62
C PHE A 388 29.24 20.68 10.11
N LYS A 389 29.88 21.74 10.62
CA LYS A 389 30.22 21.87 12.05
C LYS A 389 28.98 22.20 12.87
N VAL A 390 28.84 21.63 14.06
CA VAL A 390 27.68 21.89 14.93
C VAL A 390 27.65 23.34 15.39
N LYS A 391 26.58 24.07 15.05
CA LYS A 391 26.26 25.41 15.58
C LYS A 391 25.53 25.31 16.92
N GLY A 392 24.62 24.34 17.05
CA GLY A 392 23.83 24.15 18.26
C GLY A 392 22.85 22.99 18.19
N THR A 393 22.32 22.61 19.35
CA THR A 393 21.27 21.61 19.51
C THR A 393 20.09 22.23 20.23
N TYR A 394 18.87 22.01 19.75
CA TYR A 394 17.67 22.72 20.16
C TYR A 394 16.55 21.72 20.47
N ALA A 395 15.87 21.84 21.61
CA ALA A 395 14.82 20.90 21.99
C ALA A 395 13.52 21.18 21.23
N ILE A 396 12.92 20.15 20.65
CA ILE A 396 11.64 20.21 19.91
C ILE A 396 10.56 19.38 20.61
N GLY A 397 9.33 19.40 20.07
CA GLY A 397 8.14 18.87 20.75
C GLY A 397 7.96 17.35 20.74
N GLY A 398 8.93 16.59 20.23
CA GLY A 398 8.86 15.15 19.97
C GLY A 398 9.94 14.74 18.96
N ILE A 399 9.94 13.49 18.50
CA ILE A 399 10.92 13.02 17.51
C ILE A 399 10.44 13.41 16.11
N ALA A 400 11.28 14.14 15.37
CA ALA A 400 10.99 14.57 14.00
C ALA A 400 11.64 13.62 12.98
N TYR A 401 10.85 13.10 12.04
CA TYR A 401 11.28 12.04 11.12
C TYR A 401 11.02 12.31 9.63
N ARG A 402 10.29 13.38 9.29
CA ARG A 402 10.27 14.00 7.95
C ARG A 402 10.34 15.51 8.09
N SER A 403 10.99 16.20 7.14
CA SER A 403 11.19 17.65 7.15
C SER A 403 11.05 18.27 5.76
N ALA A 404 10.56 19.50 5.72
CA ALA A 404 10.59 20.38 4.55
C ALA A 404 10.89 21.82 5.02
N LEU A 405 11.50 22.63 4.16
CA LEU A 405 12.04 23.95 4.55
C LEU A 405 11.62 25.03 3.55
N ASP A 406 10.89 26.02 4.03
CA ASP A 406 10.78 27.31 3.37
C ASP A 406 12.08 28.10 3.64
N ALA A 407 13.03 27.99 2.73
CA ALA A 407 14.29 28.72 2.81
C ALA A 407 14.11 30.24 2.60
N LYS A 408 12.98 30.72 2.06
CA LYS A 408 12.74 32.15 1.89
C LYS A 408 12.23 32.74 3.21
N GLY A 409 11.08 32.27 3.69
CA GLY A 409 10.44 32.72 4.93
C GLY A 409 10.99 32.12 6.22
N GLY A 410 12.04 31.30 6.16
CA GLY A 410 12.77 30.78 7.32
C GLY A 410 12.01 29.74 8.14
N LYS A 411 11.09 28.98 7.52
CA LYS A 411 10.17 28.05 8.21
C LYS A 411 10.55 26.59 7.98
N LEU A 412 10.89 25.90 9.06
CA LEU A 412 11.14 24.46 9.05
C LEU A 412 9.87 23.71 9.46
N TYR A 413 9.29 22.97 8.52
CA TYR A 413 8.15 22.08 8.72
C TYR A 413 8.67 20.69 9.10
N LEU A 414 8.22 20.15 10.23
CA LEU A 414 8.63 18.84 10.75
C LEU A 414 7.40 17.96 11.01
N ALA A 415 7.42 16.72 10.51
CA ALA A 415 6.51 15.68 10.98
C ALA A 415 7.05 15.13 12.31
N VAL A 416 6.36 15.45 13.41
CA VAL A 416 6.77 15.17 14.79
C VAL A 416 5.84 14.14 15.42
N ALA A 417 6.42 13.06 15.93
CA ALA A 417 5.73 12.00 16.66
C ALA A 417 6.12 11.98 18.15
N ASP A 418 5.23 11.41 18.97
CA ASP A 418 5.57 10.93 20.30
C ASP A 418 6.50 9.71 20.18
N PRO A 419 7.55 9.56 21.00
CA PRO A 419 8.42 8.37 20.99
C PRO A 419 7.69 7.02 21.07
N LYS A 420 6.49 6.96 21.65
CA LYS A 420 5.68 5.73 21.72
C LYS A 420 4.91 5.41 20.42
N ASP A 421 4.67 6.42 19.58
CA ASP A 421 3.83 6.33 18.37
C ASP A 421 4.66 6.01 17.10
N LEU A 422 5.99 5.99 17.24
CA LEU A 422 6.94 5.47 16.26
C LEU A 422 6.98 3.94 16.29
N ASP A 423 7.13 3.29 15.12
CA ASP A 423 7.38 1.85 15.05
C ASP A 423 8.62 1.50 15.88
N GLN A 424 8.42 0.81 17.01
CA GLN A 424 9.53 0.40 17.86
C GLN A 424 10.46 -0.58 17.13
N GLY A 425 10.01 -1.29 16.10
CA GLY A 425 10.88 -2.07 15.22
C GLY A 425 11.88 -1.19 14.45
N ALA A 426 11.53 0.05 14.10
CA ALA A 426 12.43 1.00 13.45
C ALA A 426 13.38 1.72 14.43
N LEU A 427 13.07 1.72 15.73
CA LEU A 427 13.92 2.31 16.78
C LEU A 427 14.84 1.28 17.47
N GLN A 428 14.31 0.10 17.82
CA GLN A 428 14.99 -0.92 18.61
C GLN A 428 15.93 -1.81 17.80
N ALA A 429 15.73 -1.95 16.49
CA ALA A 429 16.56 -2.80 15.62
C ALA A 429 17.96 -2.22 15.33
N GLY A 430 18.55 -1.46 16.26
CA GLY A 430 19.94 -0.98 16.17
C GLY A 430 20.23 -0.11 14.97
N TRP A 431 19.30 0.78 14.58
CA TRP A 431 19.34 1.50 13.30
C TRP A 431 19.39 0.58 12.07
N ALA A 432 18.67 -0.55 12.06
CA ALA A 432 18.40 -1.31 10.84
C ALA A 432 17.85 -0.36 9.75
N PRO A 433 18.62 0.00 8.71
CA PRO A 433 18.21 1.12 7.85
C PRO A 433 17.03 0.78 6.95
N ASN A 434 16.73 -0.51 6.79
CA ASN A 434 15.86 -1.10 5.76
C ASN A 434 14.35 -0.87 5.93
N ARG A 435 13.91 0.18 6.64
CA ARG A 435 12.49 0.55 6.81
C ARG A 435 12.23 2.05 6.66
N ARG A 436 11.15 2.39 5.94
CA ARG A 436 10.51 3.73 6.00
C ARG A 436 10.05 3.98 7.43
N VAL A 437 10.35 5.16 7.94
CA VAL A 437 9.83 5.62 9.24
C VAL A 437 8.59 6.46 8.98
N PHE A 438 7.44 5.98 9.43
CA PHE A 438 6.18 6.70 9.48
C PHE A 438 5.50 6.41 10.82
N ALA A 439 4.83 7.43 11.38
CA ALA A 439 4.28 7.39 12.73
C ALA A 439 3.05 8.30 12.81
N THR A 440 2.19 8.07 13.80
CA THR A 440 1.09 9.02 14.10
C THR A 440 1.71 10.36 14.52
N ALA A 441 1.47 11.41 13.75
CA ALA A 441 2.27 12.63 13.82
C ALA A 441 1.47 13.93 13.71
N LYS A 442 2.11 15.01 14.13
CA LYS A 442 1.69 16.40 13.92
C LYS A 442 2.70 17.09 13.02
N ILE A 443 2.25 18.01 12.17
CA ILE A 443 3.18 18.87 11.42
C ILE A 443 3.43 20.12 12.26
N HIS A 444 4.63 20.22 12.84
CA HIS A 444 5.09 21.41 13.56
C HIS A 444 5.79 22.35 12.59
N VAL A 445 5.57 23.66 12.72
CA VAL A 445 6.28 24.69 11.94
C VAL A 445 7.14 25.52 12.88
N TYR A 446 8.46 25.48 12.71
CA TYR A 446 9.42 26.25 13.50
C TYR A 446 9.98 27.40 12.67
N ASP A 447 10.06 28.61 13.25
CA ASP A 447 10.94 29.64 12.70
C ASP A 447 12.38 29.29 13.07
N VAL A 448 13.25 29.22 12.06
CA VAL A 448 14.67 28.87 12.23
C VAL A 448 15.61 30.01 11.80
N THR A 449 15.07 31.19 11.48
CA THR A 449 15.83 32.37 11.07
C THR A 449 16.87 32.74 12.14
N GLY A 450 16.41 32.89 13.38
CA GLY A 450 17.27 33.22 14.53
C GLY A 450 18.28 32.12 14.91
N ILE A 451 18.07 30.86 14.49
CA ILE A 451 19.07 29.79 14.66
C ILE A 451 20.23 29.98 13.68
N ALA A 452 19.93 30.41 12.45
CA ALA A 452 20.94 30.58 11.41
C ALA A 452 21.81 31.82 11.65
N THR A 453 21.22 32.92 12.15
CA THR A 453 21.90 34.17 12.53
C THR A 453 22.59 34.12 13.90
N GLY A 454 22.17 33.21 14.79
CA GLY A 454 22.74 33.05 16.14
C GLY A 454 21.97 33.79 17.26
N GLU A 455 20.88 34.47 16.95
CA GLU A 455 19.97 35.11 17.92
C GLU A 455 19.34 34.09 18.89
N ILE A 456 19.09 32.86 18.43
CA ILE A 456 18.53 31.77 19.23
C ILE A 456 19.67 30.89 19.75
N ALA A 457 20.01 31.09 21.03
CA ALA A 457 21.12 30.41 21.70
C ALA A 457 20.96 28.86 21.70
N PRO A 458 22.05 28.10 21.50
CA PRO A 458 22.03 26.64 21.66
C PRO A 458 21.46 26.18 23.00
N GLY A 459 20.78 25.04 23.01
CA GLY A 459 20.05 24.52 24.18
C GLY A 459 18.61 25.05 24.31
N THR A 460 18.24 26.11 23.56
CA THR A 460 16.87 26.65 23.58
C THR A 460 15.83 25.60 23.18
N LYS A 461 14.74 25.52 23.96
CA LYS A 461 13.54 24.75 23.61
C LYS A 461 12.67 25.55 22.65
N LEU A 462 12.58 25.11 21.40
CA LEU A 462 11.84 25.80 20.36
C LEU A 462 10.33 25.63 20.57
N LYS A 463 9.60 26.75 20.49
CA LYS A 463 8.15 26.76 20.40
C LYS A 463 7.75 26.73 18.92
N PRO A 464 6.88 25.82 18.46
CA PRO A 464 6.37 25.88 17.10
C PRO A 464 5.47 27.10 16.92
N SER A 465 5.62 27.78 15.78
CA SER A 465 4.79 28.89 15.32
C SER A 465 3.39 28.43 14.88
N ALA A 466 3.28 27.22 14.34
CA ALA A 466 2.03 26.54 14.04
C ALA A 466 2.15 25.02 14.28
N VAL A 467 1.03 24.37 14.60
CA VAL A 467 0.96 22.91 14.80
C VAL A 467 -0.32 22.38 14.15
N TYR A 468 -0.16 21.63 13.06
CA TYR A 468 -1.26 20.96 12.38
C TYR A 468 -1.42 19.54 12.95
N THR A 469 -2.65 19.17 13.32
CA THR A 469 -2.98 17.87 13.94
C THR A 469 -4.12 17.22 13.18
N PHE A 470 -3.86 16.04 12.60
CA PHE A 470 -4.84 15.29 11.81
C PHE A 470 -5.12 13.87 12.35
N GLY A 471 -4.33 13.41 13.32
CA GLY A 471 -4.28 11.98 13.71
C GLY A 471 -3.62 11.08 12.66
N ALA A 472 -2.96 11.67 11.66
CA ALA A 472 -2.42 10.97 10.50
C ALA A 472 -1.11 10.24 10.82
N LYS A 473 -0.94 9.02 10.29
CA LYS A 473 0.37 8.42 10.04
C LYS A 473 0.96 9.07 8.79
N ILE A 474 1.96 9.92 8.97
CA ILE A 474 2.55 10.67 7.85
C ILE A 474 3.72 9.89 7.28
N GLU A 475 3.66 9.53 5.99
CA GLU A 475 4.77 8.90 5.26
C GLU A 475 5.74 9.95 4.73
N ALA A 476 5.26 10.96 4.00
CA ALA A 476 6.05 12.05 3.45
C ALA A 476 5.42 13.41 3.74
N ILE A 477 6.26 14.45 3.76
CA ILE A 477 5.85 15.86 3.61
C ILE A 477 6.71 16.51 2.53
N LEU A 478 6.11 17.34 1.68
CA LEU A 478 6.76 18.04 0.56
C LEU A 478 6.26 19.50 0.52
N LEU A 479 7.16 20.46 0.40
CA LEU A 479 6.82 21.89 0.25
C LEU A 479 7.06 22.32 -1.20
N SER A 480 6.16 23.12 -1.77
CA SER A 480 6.33 23.72 -3.09
C SER A 480 7.53 24.70 -3.15
N PRO A 481 8.22 24.90 -4.29
CA PRO A 481 9.43 25.73 -4.37
C PRO A 481 9.21 27.24 -4.14
N ASP A 482 7.97 27.70 -4.19
CA ASP A 482 7.53 29.04 -3.81
C ASP A 482 7.18 29.18 -2.32
N GLY A 483 7.04 28.06 -1.61
CA GLY A 483 6.65 27.99 -0.20
C GLY A 483 5.14 28.09 0.07
N SER A 484 4.28 28.16 -0.95
CA SER A 484 2.84 28.42 -0.78
C SER A 484 2.00 27.21 -0.33
N SER A 485 2.46 25.99 -0.64
CA SER A 485 1.71 24.75 -0.42
C SER A 485 2.58 23.67 0.23
N LEU A 486 2.12 23.10 1.34
CA LEU A 486 2.70 21.90 1.94
C LEU A 486 1.78 20.70 1.69
N PHE A 487 2.31 19.67 1.05
CA PHE A 487 1.63 18.41 0.79
C PHE A 487 2.13 17.32 1.75
N TYR A 488 1.27 16.36 2.09
CA TYR A 488 1.63 15.20 2.92
C TYR A 488 0.87 13.94 2.52
N LEU A 489 1.46 12.76 2.76
CA LEU A 489 0.79 11.47 2.54
C LEU A 489 0.34 10.88 3.87
N ASP A 490 -0.98 10.71 4.04
CA ASP A 490 -1.65 10.11 5.19
C ASP A 490 -1.93 8.62 4.91
N VAL A 491 -1.14 7.74 5.53
CA VAL A 491 -1.22 6.28 5.41
C VAL A 491 -1.85 5.61 6.64
N THR A 492 -2.70 6.35 7.39
CA THR A 492 -3.30 5.84 8.64
C THR A 492 -4.13 4.58 8.44
N ASP A 493 -4.96 4.59 7.40
CA ASP A 493 -5.80 3.48 6.97
C ASP A 493 -5.42 3.11 5.52
N PRO A 494 -4.87 1.91 5.26
CA PRO A 494 -4.49 1.47 3.91
C PRO A 494 -5.69 1.31 2.96
N ALA A 495 -6.94 1.33 3.46
CA ALA A 495 -8.15 1.34 2.64
C ALA A 495 -8.75 2.76 2.43
N ASN A 496 -8.12 3.81 2.97
CA ASN A 496 -8.57 5.21 2.85
C ASN A 496 -7.39 6.21 2.85
N VAL A 497 -6.30 5.85 2.15
CA VAL A 497 -5.07 6.67 2.02
C VAL A 497 -5.38 8.01 1.35
N LYS A 498 -4.72 9.11 1.78
CA LYS A 498 -4.96 10.46 1.24
C LYS A 498 -3.66 11.23 1.01
N VAL A 499 -3.64 12.04 -0.05
CA VAL A 499 -2.71 13.18 -0.14
C VAL A 499 -3.42 14.39 0.45
N GLY A 500 -2.89 14.88 1.57
CA GLY A 500 -3.32 16.13 2.20
C GLY A 500 -2.53 17.32 1.65
N HIS A 501 -3.15 18.50 1.72
CA HIS A 501 -2.59 19.78 1.29
C HIS A 501 -2.91 20.86 2.33
N ILE A 502 -1.92 21.71 2.62
CA ILE A 502 -2.01 22.85 3.54
C ILE A 502 -1.54 24.09 2.80
N GLU A 503 -2.42 25.08 2.65
CA GLU A 503 -2.06 26.43 2.23
C GLU A 503 -1.24 27.10 3.33
N THR A 504 0.04 27.41 3.08
CA THR A 504 0.97 27.84 4.16
C THR A 504 0.67 29.24 4.69
N ALA A 505 0.04 30.09 3.88
CA ALA A 505 -0.27 31.48 4.21
C ALA A 505 -1.41 31.65 5.24
N ASN A 506 -2.32 30.68 5.34
CA ASN A 506 -3.51 30.76 6.19
C ASN A 506 -3.78 29.47 7.01
N GLY A 507 -3.05 28.38 6.74
CA GLY A 507 -3.24 27.08 7.39
C GLY A 507 -4.48 26.32 6.94
N HIS A 508 -5.13 26.70 5.83
CA HIS A 508 -6.29 26.01 5.30
C HIS A 508 -5.90 24.63 4.77
N THR A 509 -6.67 23.61 5.15
CA THR A 509 -6.35 22.21 4.86
C THR A 509 -7.39 21.56 3.96
N THR A 510 -6.90 20.85 2.96
CA THR A 510 -7.68 20.06 1.99
C THR A 510 -7.02 18.68 1.83
N GLY A 511 -7.70 17.75 1.17
CA GLY A 511 -7.14 16.43 0.91
C GLY A 511 -7.93 15.66 -0.14
N ILE A 512 -7.22 14.81 -0.88
CA ILE A 512 -7.76 13.98 -1.94
C ILE A 512 -7.48 12.52 -1.58
N GLN A 513 -8.50 11.67 -1.61
CA GLN A 513 -8.32 10.22 -1.44
C GLN A 513 -7.59 9.66 -2.65
N VAL A 514 -6.59 8.82 -2.38
CA VAL A 514 -5.73 8.18 -3.38
C VAL A 514 -6.01 6.67 -3.40
N GLU A 515 -5.36 5.95 -4.32
CA GLU A 515 -5.52 4.51 -4.43
C GLU A 515 -5.14 3.80 -3.12
N ASN A 516 -5.84 2.70 -2.83
CA ASN A 516 -5.62 1.93 -1.60
C ASN A 516 -4.18 1.41 -1.55
N LYS A 517 -3.61 1.39 -0.33
CA LYS A 517 -2.21 1.03 -0.06
C LYS A 517 -1.16 1.96 -0.71
N THR A 518 -1.51 3.15 -1.21
CA THR A 518 -0.52 4.14 -1.68
C THR A 518 0.56 4.39 -0.62
N GLU A 519 1.82 4.24 -1.02
CA GLU A 519 2.97 4.13 -0.10
C GLU A 519 4.09 5.15 -0.37
N LEU A 520 3.94 5.98 -1.41
CA LEU A 520 4.90 7.00 -1.80
C LEU A 520 4.20 8.25 -2.35
N LEU A 521 4.79 9.41 -2.07
CA LEU A 521 4.42 10.72 -2.61
C LEU A 521 5.69 11.44 -3.08
N ARG A 522 5.64 11.97 -4.31
CA ARG A 522 6.75 12.69 -4.96
C ARG A 522 6.24 13.96 -5.64
N MET A 523 7.12 14.94 -5.82
CA MET A 523 6.86 16.20 -6.53
C MET A 523 7.90 16.38 -7.65
N SER A 524 7.52 17.06 -8.74
CA SER A 524 8.48 17.57 -9.73
C SER A 524 9.36 18.69 -9.12
N PRO A 525 10.63 18.87 -9.57
CA PRO A 525 11.48 19.98 -9.16
C PRO A 525 10.83 21.37 -9.25
N ASP A 526 10.05 21.62 -10.29
CA ASP A 526 9.31 22.87 -10.51
C ASP A 526 8.07 23.06 -9.61
N GLY A 527 7.69 22.03 -8.84
CA GLY A 527 6.54 22.04 -7.95
C GLY A 527 5.17 22.04 -8.61
N LYS A 528 5.05 21.87 -9.93
CA LYS A 528 3.75 21.91 -10.64
C LYS A 528 2.98 20.59 -10.56
N LYS A 529 3.67 19.46 -10.36
CA LYS A 529 3.07 18.12 -10.34
C LYS A 529 3.42 17.36 -9.07
N LEU A 530 2.45 16.61 -8.56
CA LEU A 530 2.67 15.52 -7.60
C LEU A 530 2.39 14.18 -8.26
N TYR A 531 3.07 13.16 -7.75
CA TYR A 531 2.96 11.77 -8.18
C TYR A 531 2.82 10.88 -6.95
N THR A 532 1.84 10.00 -6.96
CA THR A 532 1.79 8.85 -6.04
C THR A 532 1.81 7.55 -6.82
N ALA A 533 2.23 6.47 -6.18
CA ALA A 533 2.12 5.14 -6.75
C ALA A 533 1.91 4.05 -5.68
N VAL A 534 1.54 2.86 -6.15
CA VAL A 534 1.12 1.72 -5.32
C VAL A 534 1.71 0.43 -5.88
N SER A 535 2.34 -0.39 -5.03
CA SER A 535 2.52 -1.82 -5.29
C SER A 535 1.20 -2.57 -5.12
N VAL A 536 0.52 -2.91 -6.22
CA VAL A 536 -0.83 -3.53 -6.19
C VAL A 536 -0.82 -4.87 -5.45
N ASN A 537 0.22 -5.67 -5.72
CA ASN A 537 0.41 -7.01 -5.15
C ASN A 537 1.35 -7.03 -3.93
N GLY A 538 1.92 -5.88 -3.54
CA GLY A 538 3.00 -5.79 -2.56
C GLY A 538 4.34 -6.32 -3.09
N HIS A 539 5.43 -5.74 -2.59
CA HIS A 539 6.79 -6.11 -2.99
C HIS A 539 7.16 -7.54 -2.59
N GLN A 540 7.71 -8.32 -3.53
CA GLN A 540 8.02 -9.74 -3.39
C GLN A 540 9.47 -10.05 -3.80
N TYR A 541 10.23 -10.67 -2.89
CA TYR A 541 11.62 -11.09 -3.13
C TYR A 541 11.71 -12.10 -4.29
N SER A 542 10.83 -13.10 -4.28
CA SER A 542 10.56 -14.01 -5.40
C SER A 542 9.09 -13.86 -5.76
N PRO A 543 8.72 -13.09 -6.80
CA PRO A 543 7.33 -12.83 -7.11
C PRO A 543 6.61 -14.09 -7.60
N THR A 544 5.46 -14.38 -6.99
CA THR A 544 4.52 -15.43 -7.45
C THR A 544 3.31 -14.82 -8.17
N LEU A 545 3.13 -13.51 -8.08
CA LEU A 545 2.12 -12.73 -8.80
C LEU A 545 2.81 -11.80 -9.82
N PRO A 546 2.16 -11.43 -10.94
CA PRO A 546 2.66 -10.42 -11.87
C PRO A 546 3.00 -9.10 -11.19
N LEU A 547 3.99 -8.39 -11.73
CA LEU A 547 4.33 -7.03 -11.28
C LEU A 547 3.20 -6.10 -11.75
N ALA A 548 2.59 -5.35 -10.82
CA ALA A 548 1.48 -4.46 -11.14
C ALA A 548 1.50 -3.23 -10.23
N GLY A 549 1.31 -2.06 -10.83
CA GLY A 549 1.44 -0.78 -10.16
C GLY A 549 0.42 0.24 -10.65
N THR A 550 -0.19 0.95 -9.70
CA THR A 550 -1.02 2.12 -9.99
C THR A 550 -0.16 3.38 -9.85
N PHE A 551 -0.29 4.33 -10.76
CA PHE A 551 0.33 5.65 -10.70
C PHE A 551 -0.75 6.74 -10.80
N GLN A 552 -0.63 7.80 -10.01
CA GLN A 552 -1.58 8.92 -10.00
C GLN A 552 -0.83 10.24 -10.12
N VAL A 553 -1.37 11.14 -10.94
CA VAL A 553 -0.77 12.45 -11.26
C VAL A 553 -1.71 13.55 -10.76
N PHE A 554 -1.16 14.57 -10.11
CA PHE A 554 -1.90 15.72 -9.60
C PHE A 554 -1.31 17.02 -10.14
N ASP A 555 -2.18 17.98 -10.44
CA ASP A 555 -1.81 19.39 -10.43
C ASP A 555 -1.64 19.85 -8.97
N THR A 556 -0.63 20.67 -8.69
CA THR A 556 -0.51 21.36 -7.39
C THR A 556 -1.33 22.64 -7.34
N VAL A 557 -1.51 23.32 -8.47
CA VAL A 557 -2.29 24.56 -8.61
C VAL A 557 -3.18 24.50 -9.85
N PRO A 558 -4.51 24.33 -9.70
CA PRO A 558 -5.23 24.02 -8.44
C PRO A 558 -4.89 22.61 -7.95
N PHE A 559 -4.84 22.39 -6.63
CA PHE A 559 -4.58 21.05 -6.07
C PHE A 559 -5.69 20.06 -6.46
N LYS A 560 -5.37 19.15 -7.38
CA LYS A 560 -6.35 18.30 -8.05
C LYS A 560 -5.70 17.05 -8.64
N LEU A 561 -6.34 15.88 -8.44
CA LEU A 561 -6.04 14.67 -9.21
C LEU A 561 -6.33 14.91 -10.71
N GLU A 562 -5.30 14.82 -11.55
CA GLU A 562 -5.40 14.89 -13.01
C GLU A 562 -5.93 13.56 -13.55
N LYS A 563 -5.26 12.45 -13.20
CA LYS A 563 -5.52 11.10 -13.71
C LYS A 563 -4.88 10.01 -12.87
N SER A 564 -5.34 8.78 -13.07
CA SER A 564 -4.76 7.54 -12.58
C SER A 564 -4.49 6.62 -13.77
N PHE A 565 -3.41 5.84 -13.75
CA PHE A 565 -3.10 4.84 -14.77
C PHE A 565 -2.33 3.65 -14.17
N ASP A 566 -2.43 2.50 -14.83
CA ASP A 566 -1.85 1.23 -14.36
C ASP A 566 -0.80 0.72 -15.32
N LEU A 567 0.28 0.14 -14.79
CA LEU A 567 1.36 -0.47 -15.57
C LEU A 567 1.85 -1.79 -14.96
N ASP A 568 2.41 -2.65 -15.80
CA ASP A 568 3.04 -3.90 -15.40
C ASP A 568 4.47 -3.63 -14.87
N VAL A 569 4.51 -2.93 -13.73
CA VAL A 569 5.68 -2.43 -12.99
C VAL A 569 5.32 -2.44 -11.51
N ASP A 570 6.22 -2.88 -10.63
CA ASP A 570 6.05 -2.79 -9.17
C ASP A 570 6.86 -1.60 -8.63
N PRO A 571 6.26 -0.43 -8.36
CA PRO A 571 6.99 0.79 -8.02
C PRO A 571 7.44 0.82 -6.55
N PHE A 572 8.74 0.82 -6.27
CA PHE A 572 9.22 1.04 -4.90
C PHE A 572 9.29 2.52 -4.52
N ASP A 573 10.00 3.32 -5.31
CA ASP A 573 10.18 4.77 -5.15
C ASP A 573 10.08 5.43 -6.53
N VAL A 574 9.98 6.76 -6.58
CA VAL A 574 9.87 7.51 -7.84
C VAL A 574 10.78 8.74 -7.78
N ALA A 575 11.54 8.98 -8.84
CA ALA A 575 12.14 10.28 -9.11
C ALA A 575 11.47 10.89 -10.36
N ALA A 576 10.82 12.04 -10.20
CA ALA A 576 10.05 12.70 -11.26
C ALA A 576 10.79 13.94 -11.80
N THR A 577 10.68 14.19 -13.10
CA THR A 577 11.14 15.39 -13.80
C THR A 577 10.02 16.43 -14.00
N ASP A 578 10.36 17.65 -14.40
CA ASP A 578 9.40 18.71 -14.74
C ASP A 578 8.61 18.42 -16.03
N ASP A 579 9.19 17.64 -16.95
CA ASP A 579 8.52 17.18 -18.15
C ASP A 579 7.73 15.86 -17.93
N GLY A 580 7.64 15.37 -16.70
CA GLY A 580 6.75 14.25 -16.33
C GLY A 580 7.28 12.85 -16.65
N LEU A 581 8.59 12.71 -16.92
CA LEU A 581 9.26 11.43 -16.90
C LEU A 581 9.47 10.95 -15.45
N LEU A 582 9.11 9.71 -15.19
CA LEU A 582 9.23 9.05 -13.88
C LEU A 582 10.29 7.94 -13.97
N TYR A 583 11.32 8.04 -13.14
CA TYR A 583 12.34 7.01 -12.94
C TYR A 583 11.94 6.17 -11.73
N VAL A 584 11.58 4.91 -12.00
CA VAL A 584 10.88 4.01 -11.08
C VAL A 584 11.68 2.71 -10.88
N PRO A 585 12.51 2.61 -9.82
CA PRO A 585 13.10 1.33 -9.41
C PRO A 585 12.04 0.31 -8.99
N GLY A 586 12.15 -0.92 -9.50
CA GLY A 586 11.25 -2.02 -9.15
C GLY A 586 11.34 -2.46 -7.68
N GLY A 587 10.22 -2.86 -7.07
CA GLY A 587 10.15 -3.34 -5.68
C GLY A 587 10.36 -4.85 -5.49
N SER A 588 10.35 -5.64 -6.58
CA SER A 588 10.31 -7.11 -6.55
C SER A 588 11.41 -7.75 -7.41
N ALA A 589 11.51 -9.09 -7.31
CA ALA A 589 12.30 -9.98 -8.18
C ALA A 589 13.83 -10.03 -7.96
N GLN A 590 14.37 -9.47 -6.87
CA GLN A 590 15.80 -9.34 -6.54
C GLN A 590 16.61 -8.51 -7.53
N SER A 591 16.73 -8.98 -8.78
CA SER A 591 17.25 -8.21 -9.91
C SER A 591 16.06 -7.70 -10.72
N THR A 592 16.06 -6.40 -11.01
CA THR A 592 14.95 -5.74 -11.68
C THR A 592 15.45 -4.60 -12.57
N ASP A 593 14.51 -3.91 -13.19
CA ASP A 593 14.77 -2.76 -14.04
C ASP A 593 14.46 -1.45 -13.30
N LEU A 594 15.28 -0.44 -13.56
CA LEU A 594 14.90 0.94 -13.32
C LEU A 594 14.03 1.36 -14.51
N THR A 595 12.72 1.39 -14.31
CA THR A 595 11.76 1.63 -15.38
C THR A 595 11.56 3.13 -15.56
N VAL A 596 11.59 3.62 -16.81
CA VAL A 596 11.28 5.00 -17.16
C VAL A 596 9.88 5.06 -17.77
N ILE A 597 9.03 5.92 -17.24
CA ILE A 597 7.62 6.07 -17.63
C ILE A 597 7.37 7.52 -18.02
N ASP A 598 6.71 7.76 -19.15
CA ASP A 598 6.11 9.07 -19.43
C ASP A 598 4.70 9.12 -18.80
N ALA A 599 4.55 9.97 -17.78
CA ALA A 599 3.27 10.17 -17.10
C ALA A 599 2.27 11.02 -17.90
N LYS A 600 2.66 11.63 -19.04
CA LYS A 600 1.74 12.29 -19.97
C LYS A 600 0.94 11.24 -20.75
N THR A 601 1.66 10.31 -21.39
CA THR A 601 1.11 9.21 -22.22
C THR A 601 0.69 7.98 -21.43
N ALA A 602 1.07 7.89 -20.14
CA ALA A 602 0.84 6.72 -19.28
C ALA A 602 1.50 5.43 -19.81
N SER A 603 2.75 5.52 -20.28
CA SER A 603 3.47 4.42 -20.91
C SER A 603 4.93 4.30 -20.46
N VAL A 604 5.43 3.08 -20.35
CA VAL A 604 6.88 2.81 -20.21
C VAL A 604 7.59 3.26 -21.50
N THR A 605 8.59 4.14 -21.37
CA THR A 605 9.43 4.62 -22.48
C THR A 605 10.76 3.87 -22.55
N ALA A 606 11.32 3.48 -21.41
CA ALA A 606 12.53 2.66 -21.35
C ALA A 606 12.54 1.75 -20.11
N ARG A 607 13.34 0.68 -20.16
CA ARG A 607 13.72 -0.09 -18.98
C ARG A 607 15.25 -0.17 -18.92
N TRP A 608 15.80 0.12 -17.75
CA TRP A 608 17.25 0.21 -17.51
C TRP A 608 17.68 -0.95 -16.61
N PRO A 609 18.15 -2.09 -17.19
CA PRO A 609 18.31 -3.33 -16.46
C PRO A 609 19.52 -3.36 -15.52
N GLY A 610 19.55 -4.40 -14.68
CA GLY A 610 20.65 -4.63 -13.75
C GLY A 610 20.67 -3.61 -12.62
N VAL A 611 19.52 -3.35 -12.01
CA VAL A 611 19.43 -2.75 -10.67
C VAL A 611 18.91 -3.79 -9.67
N THR A 612 19.12 -3.55 -8.39
CA THR A 612 18.55 -4.37 -7.32
C THR A 612 17.13 -3.89 -7.02
N MET A 613 16.25 -4.80 -6.62
CA MET A 613 14.91 -4.43 -6.17
C MET A 613 14.96 -3.51 -4.94
N GLN A 614 13.87 -2.78 -4.71
CA GLN A 614 13.66 -1.88 -3.57
C GLN A 614 14.72 -0.78 -3.46
N MET A 615 15.22 -0.24 -4.57
CA MET A 615 16.14 0.90 -4.51
C MET A 615 15.38 2.23 -4.34
N SER A 616 15.89 3.14 -3.52
CA SER A 616 15.38 4.52 -3.44
C SER A 616 15.92 5.35 -4.62
N ALA A 617 15.21 6.40 -5.04
CA ALA A 617 15.56 7.21 -6.23
C ALA A 617 15.32 8.73 -6.05
N ARG A 618 16.31 9.57 -6.39
CA ARG A 618 16.19 11.05 -6.35
C ARG A 618 17.02 11.68 -7.48
N LEU A 619 16.49 12.71 -8.14
CA LEU A 619 17.27 13.54 -9.07
C LEU A 619 18.21 14.51 -8.33
N SER A 620 19.24 15.00 -9.03
CA SER A 620 19.88 16.28 -8.72
C SER A 620 18.90 17.46 -8.94
N PRO A 621 19.10 18.61 -8.28
CA PRO A 621 18.23 19.78 -8.49
C PRO A 621 18.22 20.33 -9.92
N ASP A 622 19.27 20.07 -10.69
CA ASP A 622 19.38 20.45 -12.11
C ASP A 622 18.84 19.38 -13.08
N GLY A 623 18.26 18.29 -12.55
CA GLY A 623 17.69 17.18 -13.32
C GLY A 623 18.69 16.26 -14.04
N LYS A 624 19.97 16.64 -14.16
CA LYS A 624 20.95 15.94 -15.03
C LYS A 624 21.48 14.61 -14.47
N ARG A 625 21.23 14.33 -13.19
CA ARG A 625 21.73 13.11 -12.52
C ARG A 625 20.62 12.45 -11.75
N LEU A 626 20.55 11.12 -11.87
CA LEU A 626 19.68 10.28 -11.07
C LEU A 626 20.53 9.51 -10.08
N TYR A 627 20.36 9.82 -8.80
CA TYR A 627 20.92 9.06 -7.70
C TYR A 627 19.95 7.93 -7.34
N THR A 628 20.48 6.75 -7.04
CA THR A 628 19.70 5.64 -6.46
C THR A 628 20.49 4.92 -5.37
N SER A 629 19.83 4.26 -4.42
CA SER A 629 20.53 3.56 -3.33
C SER A 629 19.87 2.25 -2.92
N THR A 630 20.69 1.27 -2.50
CA THR A 630 20.22 -0.06 -2.08
C THR A 630 19.71 -0.05 -0.64
N THR A 631 18.41 -0.27 -0.47
CA THR A 631 17.78 -0.40 0.85
C THR A 631 18.11 -1.73 1.56
N GLN A 632 18.46 -2.76 0.79
CA GLN A 632 18.82 -4.10 1.24
C GLN A 632 20.25 -4.48 0.82
N GLY A 633 20.85 -5.42 1.54
CA GLY A 633 22.16 -6.00 1.22
C GLY A 633 23.36 -5.22 1.78
N SER A 634 24.46 -5.94 2.05
CA SER A 634 25.71 -5.37 2.57
C SER A 634 26.89 -5.74 1.66
N PRO A 635 27.83 -4.83 1.37
CA PRO A 635 27.77 -3.39 1.67
C PRO A 635 26.65 -2.69 0.88
N GLY A 636 26.09 -1.64 1.46
CA GLY A 636 25.13 -0.78 0.79
C GLY A 636 25.80 -0.01 -0.37
N ARG A 637 25.01 0.46 -1.33
CA ARG A 637 25.52 1.16 -2.52
C ARG A 637 24.67 2.37 -2.86
N ILE A 638 25.31 3.38 -3.42
CA ILE A 638 24.68 4.52 -4.08
C ILE A 638 25.20 4.53 -5.51
N TYR A 639 24.28 4.47 -6.48
CA TYR A 639 24.61 4.57 -7.90
C TYR A 639 24.28 5.99 -8.39
N VAL A 640 25.17 6.55 -9.21
CA VAL A 640 24.99 7.83 -9.88
C VAL A 640 24.84 7.56 -11.37
N TYR A 641 23.64 7.79 -11.91
CA TYR A 641 23.36 7.73 -13.34
C TYR A 641 23.32 9.14 -13.94
N ALA A 642 23.81 9.31 -15.16
CA ALA A 642 23.45 10.48 -15.96
C ALA A 642 22.00 10.33 -16.44
N VAL A 643 21.23 11.41 -16.39
CA VAL A 643 19.93 11.49 -17.05
C VAL A 643 20.17 11.88 -18.51
N PRO A 644 19.80 11.05 -19.50
CA PRO A 644 19.93 11.39 -20.91
C PRO A 644 18.77 12.30 -21.36
N ASP A 645 18.99 13.09 -22.41
CA ASP A 645 17.95 13.91 -23.06
C ASP A 645 16.76 13.08 -23.61
N LYS A 646 16.94 11.76 -23.72
CA LYS A 646 15.97 10.76 -24.19
C LYS A 646 16.14 9.44 -23.42
N PRO A 647 15.11 8.93 -22.71
CA PRO A 647 15.19 7.70 -21.91
C PRO A 647 15.73 6.46 -22.63
N GLU A 648 15.49 6.38 -23.94
CA GLU A 648 15.91 5.31 -24.85
C GLU A 648 17.43 5.23 -25.01
N GLY A 649 18.16 6.29 -24.63
CA GLY A 649 19.63 6.30 -24.56
C GLY A 649 20.22 5.36 -23.49
N GLY A 650 19.38 4.83 -22.59
CA GLY A 650 19.75 3.77 -21.65
C GLY A 650 20.52 4.23 -20.41
N LYS A 651 20.89 3.26 -19.57
CA LYS A 651 21.53 3.49 -18.26
C LYS A 651 23.00 3.85 -18.38
N LYS A 652 23.34 5.14 -18.35
CA LYS A 652 24.73 5.60 -18.23
C LYS A 652 25.13 5.78 -16.76
N GLU A 653 25.76 4.78 -16.18
CA GLU A 653 26.40 4.91 -14.86
C GLU A 653 27.66 5.78 -14.93
N LEU A 654 27.75 6.73 -14.00
CA LEU A 654 28.91 7.59 -13.78
C LEU A 654 29.76 7.07 -12.61
N GLN A 655 29.13 6.54 -11.56
CA GLN A 655 29.82 6.00 -10.39
C GLN A 655 28.91 5.09 -9.54
N THR A 656 29.47 4.00 -9.01
CA THR A 656 29.00 3.34 -7.78
C THR A 656 29.83 3.80 -6.59
N VAL A 657 29.17 4.21 -5.51
CA VAL A 657 29.77 4.46 -4.18
C VAL A 657 29.35 3.33 -3.25
N TYR A 658 30.31 2.72 -2.56
CA TYR A 658 30.03 1.72 -1.51
C TYR A 658 29.86 2.41 -0.16
N SER A 659 28.92 1.90 0.63
CA SER A 659 28.56 2.37 1.96
C SER A 659 28.62 1.20 2.95
N ASP A 660 29.26 1.44 4.08
CA ASP A 660 29.40 0.48 5.19
C ASP A 660 28.04 0.18 5.87
N PHE A 661 27.00 0.93 5.49
CA PHE A 661 25.62 0.86 6.00
C PHE A 661 24.63 0.70 4.83
N MET A 662 23.51 0.01 5.06
CA MET A 662 22.40 -0.08 4.08
C MET A 662 21.85 1.32 3.79
N GLY A 663 21.77 1.68 2.49
CA GLY A 663 21.53 3.04 2.03
C GLY A 663 20.06 3.30 1.74
N TYR A 664 19.27 3.62 2.77
CA TYR A 664 17.82 3.77 2.63
C TYR A 664 17.38 5.14 2.12
N ASP A 665 17.48 6.18 2.96
CA ASP A 665 17.21 7.55 2.57
C ASP A 665 18.53 8.30 2.32
N PHE A 666 18.52 9.15 1.30
CA PHE A 666 19.58 10.10 1.01
C PHE A 666 18.98 11.39 0.42
N TYR A 667 19.71 12.49 0.59
CA TYR A 667 19.19 13.84 0.37
C TYR A 667 20.23 14.67 -0.40
N PRO A 668 20.05 14.88 -1.72
CA PRO A 668 20.77 15.91 -2.46
C PRO A 668 20.46 17.30 -1.88
N THR A 669 21.45 18.19 -1.79
CA THR A 669 21.23 19.58 -1.36
C THR A 669 20.52 20.41 -2.42
N PRO A 670 19.78 21.49 -2.06
CA PRO A 670 19.07 22.32 -3.04
C PRO A 670 19.96 22.97 -4.10
N ASP A 671 21.24 23.22 -3.78
CA ASP A 671 22.26 23.74 -4.70
C ASP A 671 23.02 22.64 -5.48
N GLY A 672 22.68 21.37 -5.25
CA GLY A 672 23.29 20.21 -5.89
C GLY A 672 24.73 19.89 -5.46
N GLN A 673 25.33 20.64 -4.52
CA GLN A 673 26.74 20.51 -4.17
C GLN A 673 27.07 19.30 -3.28
N TYR A 674 26.08 18.73 -2.58
CA TYR A 674 26.29 17.59 -1.68
C TYR A 674 25.15 16.58 -1.74
N VAL A 675 25.44 15.33 -1.38
CA VAL A 675 24.47 14.27 -1.10
C VAL A 675 24.69 13.76 0.32
N LEU A 676 23.68 13.91 1.17
CA LEU A 676 23.70 13.52 2.58
C LEU A 676 23.03 12.16 2.75
N ILE A 677 23.71 11.18 3.34
CA ILE A 677 23.19 9.84 3.58
C ILE A 677 22.68 9.75 5.02
N ARG A 678 21.51 9.14 5.22
CA ARG A 678 20.84 9.02 6.54
C ARG A 678 21.72 8.41 7.64
N ALA A 679 22.71 7.58 7.28
CA ALA A 679 23.72 7.01 8.16
C ALA A 679 24.85 8.00 8.60
N GLY A 680 24.77 9.27 8.24
CA GLY A 680 25.68 10.34 8.69
C GLY A 680 26.87 10.64 7.76
N LYS A 681 27.04 9.92 6.65
CA LYS A 681 28.05 10.26 5.63
C LYS A 681 27.56 11.40 4.72
N VAL A 682 28.43 12.35 4.41
CA VAL A 682 28.15 13.45 3.48
C VAL A 682 29.16 13.44 2.34
N TYR A 683 28.66 13.30 1.11
CA TYR A 683 29.47 13.32 -0.11
C TYR A 683 29.37 14.68 -0.78
N LYS A 684 30.51 15.27 -1.15
CA LYS A 684 30.56 16.40 -2.07
C LYS A 684 30.37 15.89 -3.50
N VAL A 685 29.57 16.62 -4.26
CA VAL A 685 29.28 16.43 -5.68
C VAL A 685 30.28 17.26 -6.48
N LYS A 686 31.01 16.63 -7.41
CA LYS A 686 31.78 17.33 -8.45
C LYS A 686 30.85 17.71 -9.63
N PRO A 687 31.16 18.79 -10.38
CA PRO A 687 30.44 19.18 -11.59
C PRO A 687 30.28 18.06 -12.63
#